data_AF-A0A3M7DT90-F1
#
_entry.id   AF-A0A3M7DT90-F1
#
_cell.length_a   1.000
_cell.length_b   1.000
_cell.length_c   1.000
_cell.angle_alpha   90.00
_cell.angle_beta   90.00
_cell.angle_gamma   90.00
#
_symmetry.space_group_name_H-M   'P 1'
#
loop_
_entity.id
_entity.type
_entity.pdbx_description
1 polymer ?
#
loop_
_entity_poly.entity_id
_entity_poly.type
_entity_poly.pdbx_seq_one_letter_code
_entity_poly.pdbx_strand_id
1 'polypeptide(L)'
;TKKLRGDVTDLESQLREKTQSLDDAQEQVRSLEKRLQSAEYDREQARDLERRLQSAESGSAAELKQREQDLHNAQRELADKDGEIRALQERLQTARGSWDAEAHETDARLHDKDRQIQEKEQRLREKSRIIEERDDELANLQKRLRTAEGSQDETARRQSQQIRDQAERISELQEKLRTSSASFQAKLNDKDGLIQSRENELESLQNRLNNLQSGESADLRQRNERIRELEASLKQHENTEKDQSQQIMSLKSRLGAMETPSKKDGLLKQQAEQIRSLQQSVRKAEEDKEAELDELEQELQRMEAENAQLHKQTEDLKKQAEAAEKDHSMLGHRNNDLKGKQDHIDALEDEIEQLQERLRKAADQRQADVKALEQELEIARASGQGDAEQAQRRLQDLKSSMEAEHSDARQSLEDEILVLESGFDELQAEKLKLETSIQELRNEVQAARRAKETGTPARERNSLREKLRATESDRDSLRTTIQSLEAELDAAIQAKTSGTPVREQHELRQKLREAEGRAASLQNRVETLEYELESAQQVKGSSTPDRERKELKQKLGGAESKVARLQEQIESLEADLAFAQQEKTIADERMDLHDNLKQAKIEAEELQIQLQERDRKIAASARKEGDLRRQLSEARQEVEDCQIHISELEARTQAGTGKERELRNQLKELRDARIQIEELEMQLGDRKGSSSGHARREVELKTQLRETKAELESLILESEEKDAQIQTLSKKERDLRERIKRGRSSNDTVNLEMQEMLDSADQELQDLHSQLQQRDSKLLASRRREQELQQKLQGLQKAIANDQTLQEKQYSGHLSASQKQHESELKGLAKQIQFLRAKCQREETFRADLVYTKKWFLMQVEMYNKCNKADLRLLEEMGITPDVSFRERKPSIKTVGLMVIAGLRMQKMQQAWQGNKKLQEQLVKKLEGMRRRQGKGSAALR
;
A
#
# COMPACT_ATOMS: atom_id res chain seq x y z
N THR A 1 -155.15 -1.33 -128.72
CA THR A 1 -154.22 -2.48 -128.83
C THR A 1 -152.78 -2.11 -129.21
N LYS A 2 -152.45 -0.99 -129.86
CA LYS A 2 -151.03 -0.67 -130.19
C LYS A 2 -150.16 -0.08 -129.05
N LYS A 3 -150.70 0.75 -128.13
CA LYS A 3 -149.90 1.38 -127.04
C LYS A 3 -149.21 0.34 -126.12
N LEU A 4 -149.99 -0.60 -125.58
CA LEU A 4 -149.57 -1.66 -124.64
C LEU A 4 -148.42 -2.58 -125.09
N ARG A 5 -147.86 -2.43 -126.31
CA ARG A 5 -146.62 -3.13 -126.71
C ARG A 5 -145.36 -2.28 -126.50
N GLY A 6 -145.44 -0.96 -126.60
CA GLY A 6 -144.31 -0.06 -126.29
C GLY A 6 -144.03 -0.05 -124.79
N ASP A 7 -145.09 0.14 -124.00
CA ASP A 7 -145.04 0.15 -122.53
C ASP A 7 -144.36 -1.12 -121.96
N VAL A 8 -144.52 -2.28 -122.62
CA VAL A 8 -143.88 -3.55 -122.23
C VAL A 8 -142.42 -3.62 -122.66
N THR A 9 -142.07 -3.19 -123.89
CA THR A 9 -140.66 -3.21 -124.34
C THR A 9 -139.79 -2.23 -123.54
N ASP A 10 -140.34 -1.09 -123.15
CA ASP A 10 -139.62 -0.10 -122.34
C ASP A 10 -139.40 -0.62 -120.91
N LEU A 11 -140.40 -1.31 -120.33
CA LEU A 11 -140.25 -2.01 -119.05
C LEU A 11 -139.27 -3.19 -119.12
N GLU A 12 -139.24 -3.97 -120.21
CA GLU A 12 -138.24 -5.02 -120.42
C GLU A 12 -136.81 -4.44 -120.53
N SER A 13 -136.65 -3.28 -121.19
CA SER A 13 -135.36 -2.58 -121.26
C SER A 13 -134.92 -2.09 -119.89
N GLN A 14 -135.81 -1.42 -119.15
CA GLN A 14 -135.54 -0.98 -117.78
C GLN A 14 -135.25 -2.15 -116.84
N LEU A 15 -135.91 -3.31 -117.01
CA LEU A 15 -135.64 -4.49 -116.21
C LEU A 15 -134.22 -5.03 -116.47
N ARG A 16 -133.78 -5.10 -117.74
CA ARG A 16 -132.42 -5.54 -118.10
C ARG A 16 -131.35 -4.58 -117.57
N GLU A 17 -131.56 -3.28 -117.73
CA GLU A 17 -130.65 -2.25 -117.20
C GLU A 17 -130.58 -2.32 -115.67
N LYS A 18 -131.73 -2.55 -115.00
CA LYS A 18 -131.78 -2.82 -113.56
C LYS A 18 -131.03 -4.09 -113.18
N THR A 19 -131.23 -5.21 -113.87
CA THR A 19 -130.50 -6.47 -113.61
C THR A 19 -129.00 -6.27 -113.77
N GLN A 20 -128.56 -5.67 -114.87
CA GLN A 20 -127.12 -5.45 -115.13
C GLN A 20 -126.49 -4.54 -114.07
N SER A 21 -127.17 -3.44 -113.67
CA SER A 21 -126.68 -2.59 -112.56
C SER A 21 -126.65 -3.29 -111.19
N LEU A 22 -127.43 -4.37 -111.02
CA LEU A 22 -127.48 -5.18 -109.79
C LEU A 22 -126.39 -6.26 -109.81
N ASP A 23 -126.09 -6.83 -110.98
CA ASP A 23 -124.95 -7.72 -111.19
C ASP A 23 -123.62 -6.97 -111.03
N ASP A 24 -123.48 -5.78 -111.63
CA ASP A 24 -122.35 -4.86 -111.43
C ASP A 24 -122.15 -4.53 -109.94
N ALA A 25 -123.24 -4.27 -109.21
CA ALA A 25 -123.21 -4.01 -107.77
C ALA A 25 -122.81 -5.26 -106.96
N GLN A 26 -123.27 -6.45 -107.34
CA GLN A 26 -122.82 -7.71 -106.72
C GLN A 26 -121.33 -7.98 -106.96
N GLU A 27 -120.82 -7.67 -108.16
CA GLU A 27 -119.41 -7.85 -108.47
C GLU A 27 -118.53 -6.84 -107.70
N GLN A 28 -119.00 -5.59 -107.57
CA GLN A 28 -118.39 -4.60 -106.67
C GLN A 28 -118.39 -5.07 -105.21
N VAL A 29 -119.51 -5.60 -104.68
CA VAL A 29 -119.58 -6.15 -103.32
C VAL A 29 -118.58 -7.29 -103.13
N ARG A 30 -118.53 -8.28 -104.04
CA ARG A 30 -117.53 -9.36 -103.99
C ARG A 30 -116.09 -8.85 -104.05
N SER A 31 -115.83 -7.79 -104.81
CA SER A 31 -114.50 -7.16 -104.86
C SER A 31 -114.13 -6.48 -103.53
N LEU A 32 -115.11 -5.90 -102.82
CA LEU A 32 -114.93 -5.26 -101.52
C LEU A 32 -114.80 -6.29 -100.40
N GLU A 33 -115.60 -7.36 -100.41
CA GLU A 33 -115.48 -8.50 -99.50
C GLU A 33 -114.10 -9.15 -99.59
N LYS A 34 -113.60 -9.39 -100.81
CA LYS A 34 -112.26 -9.95 -101.03
C LYS A 34 -111.14 -9.02 -100.56
N ARG A 35 -111.33 -7.69 -100.68
CA ARG A 35 -110.41 -6.68 -100.14
C ARG A 35 -110.49 -6.54 -98.63
N LEU A 36 -111.66 -6.78 -98.03
CA LEU A 36 -111.85 -6.82 -96.59
C LEU A 36 -111.09 -8.03 -96.01
N GLN A 37 -111.30 -9.22 -96.58
CA GLN A 37 -110.62 -10.45 -96.17
C GLN A 37 -109.09 -10.34 -96.27
N SER A 38 -108.54 -9.72 -97.32
CA SER A 38 -107.09 -9.45 -97.35
C SER A 38 -106.66 -8.46 -96.27
N ALA A 39 -107.40 -7.37 -96.05
CA ALA A 39 -107.07 -6.38 -95.01
C ALA A 39 -107.24 -6.91 -93.57
N GLU A 40 -108.09 -7.92 -93.37
CA GLU A 40 -108.24 -8.63 -92.10
C GLU A 40 -107.08 -9.61 -91.88
N TYR A 41 -106.71 -10.38 -92.92
CA TYR A 41 -105.52 -11.25 -92.90
C TYR A 41 -104.22 -10.44 -92.64
N ASP A 42 -104.03 -9.32 -93.32
CA ASP A 42 -102.88 -8.42 -93.11
C ASP A 42 -102.86 -7.84 -91.68
N ARG A 43 -104.03 -7.57 -91.08
CA ARG A 43 -104.16 -7.14 -89.68
C ARG A 43 -103.83 -8.25 -88.68
N GLU A 44 -104.16 -9.50 -88.98
CA GLU A 44 -103.77 -10.63 -88.13
C GLU A 44 -102.26 -10.89 -88.22
N GLN A 45 -101.66 -10.83 -89.41
CA GLN A 45 -100.20 -10.88 -89.55
C GLN A 45 -99.51 -9.73 -88.78
N ALA A 46 -100.03 -8.50 -88.86
CA ALA A 46 -99.49 -7.37 -88.10
C ALA A 46 -99.51 -7.64 -86.58
N ARG A 47 -100.63 -8.13 -86.04
CA ARG A 47 -100.77 -8.48 -84.61
C ARG A 47 -99.82 -9.60 -84.18
N ASP A 48 -99.53 -10.57 -85.05
CA ASP A 48 -98.57 -11.63 -84.75
C ASP A 48 -97.12 -11.16 -84.82
N LEU A 49 -96.81 -10.20 -85.70
CA LEU A 49 -95.51 -9.52 -85.69
C LEU A 49 -95.34 -8.63 -84.46
N GLU A 50 -96.38 -7.89 -84.04
CA GLU A 50 -96.39 -7.12 -82.78
C GLU A 50 -96.18 -8.02 -81.55
N ARG A 51 -96.90 -9.14 -81.45
CA ARG A 51 -96.72 -10.10 -80.35
C ARG A 51 -95.32 -10.72 -80.33
N ARG A 52 -94.73 -10.99 -81.50
CA ARG A 52 -93.34 -11.49 -81.61
C ARG A 52 -92.30 -10.43 -81.27
N LEU A 53 -92.53 -9.17 -81.64
CA LEU A 53 -91.69 -8.05 -81.23
C LEU A 53 -91.71 -7.86 -79.71
N GLN A 54 -92.89 -7.77 -79.10
CA GLN A 54 -93.02 -7.66 -77.64
C GLN A 54 -92.37 -8.83 -76.89
N SER A 55 -92.43 -10.05 -77.43
CA SER A 55 -91.73 -11.21 -76.88
C SER A 55 -90.20 -11.12 -77.01
N ALA A 56 -89.69 -10.56 -78.11
CA ALA A 56 -88.25 -10.35 -78.32
C ALA A 56 -87.71 -9.19 -77.48
N GLU A 57 -88.46 -8.09 -77.36
CA GLU A 57 -88.15 -6.92 -76.55
C GLU A 57 -88.11 -7.27 -75.06
N SER A 58 -89.12 -8.00 -74.56
CA SER A 58 -89.15 -8.45 -73.17
C SER A 58 -88.05 -9.47 -72.84
N GLY A 59 -87.72 -10.37 -73.78
CA GLY A 59 -86.55 -11.26 -73.66
C GLY A 59 -85.23 -10.48 -73.61
N SER A 60 -85.00 -9.56 -74.54
CA SER A 60 -83.80 -8.71 -74.59
C SER A 60 -83.67 -7.83 -73.34
N ALA A 61 -84.77 -7.26 -72.85
CA ALA A 61 -84.80 -6.49 -71.61
C ALA A 61 -84.52 -7.34 -70.35
N ALA A 62 -84.88 -8.62 -70.35
CA ALA A 62 -84.51 -9.56 -69.29
C ALA A 62 -83.01 -9.91 -69.35
N GLU A 63 -82.47 -10.21 -70.54
CA GLU A 63 -81.04 -10.46 -70.73
C GLU A 63 -80.18 -9.25 -70.34
N LEU A 64 -80.59 -8.03 -70.70
CA LEU A 64 -79.89 -6.80 -70.32
C LEU A 64 -79.86 -6.63 -68.80
N LYS A 65 -81.00 -6.76 -68.12
CA LYS A 65 -81.08 -6.68 -66.65
C LYS A 65 -80.23 -7.76 -65.96
N GLN A 66 -80.17 -8.97 -66.52
CA GLN A 66 -79.30 -10.01 -65.98
C GLN A 66 -77.82 -9.64 -66.14
N ARG A 67 -77.41 -9.14 -67.32
CA ARG A 67 -76.03 -8.68 -67.55
C ARG A 67 -75.66 -7.47 -66.68
N GLU A 68 -76.59 -6.56 -66.41
CA GLU A 68 -76.41 -5.45 -65.46
C GLU A 68 -76.21 -5.95 -64.02
N GLN A 69 -76.97 -6.96 -63.60
CA GLN A 69 -76.80 -7.60 -62.28
C GLN A 69 -75.46 -8.34 -62.19
N ASP A 70 -75.08 -9.11 -63.21
CA ASP A 70 -73.80 -9.82 -63.27
C ASP A 70 -72.61 -8.86 -63.27
N LEU A 71 -72.70 -7.73 -64.01
CA LEU A 71 -71.71 -6.66 -63.96
C LEU A 71 -71.61 -6.00 -62.58
N HIS A 72 -72.75 -5.72 -61.92
CA HIS A 72 -72.73 -5.13 -60.59
C HIS A 72 -72.13 -6.10 -59.55
N ASN A 73 -72.43 -7.40 -59.65
CA ASN A 73 -71.83 -8.44 -58.81
C ASN A 73 -70.31 -8.52 -59.03
N ALA A 74 -69.85 -8.53 -60.28
CA ALA A 74 -68.42 -8.52 -60.61
C ALA A 74 -67.71 -7.25 -60.12
N GLN A 75 -68.37 -6.08 -60.16
CA GLN A 75 -67.83 -4.83 -59.59
C GLN A 75 -67.70 -4.89 -58.07
N ARG A 76 -68.64 -5.52 -57.35
CA ARG A 76 -68.52 -5.75 -55.90
C ARG A 76 -67.35 -6.68 -55.60
N GLU A 77 -67.26 -7.82 -56.28
CA GLU A 77 -66.14 -8.76 -56.12
C GLU A 77 -64.77 -8.12 -56.39
N LEU A 78 -64.69 -7.19 -57.35
CA LEU A 78 -63.46 -6.44 -57.61
C LEU A 78 -63.16 -5.45 -56.48
N ALA A 79 -64.16 -4.70 -55.99
CA ALA A 79 -63.99 -3.78 -54.86
C ALA A 79 -63.58 -4.49 -53.56
N ASP A 80 -64.15 -5.67 -53.30
CA ASP A 80 -63.79 -6.52 -52.15
C ASP A 80 -62.33 -6.99 -52.25
N LYS A 81 -61.91 -7.50 -53.43
CA LYS A 81 -60.53 -7.94 -53.69
C LYS A 81 -59.52 -6.79 -53.64
N ASP A 82 -59.91 -5.61 -54.12
CA ASP A 82 -59.12 -4.37 -53.95
C ASP A 82 -58.94 -4.01 -52.46
N GLY A 83 -59.97 -4.22 -51.64
CA GLY A 83 -59.91 -4.09 -50.19
C GLY A 83 -58.97 -5.11 -49.55
N GLU A 84 -59.05 -6.39 -49.94
CA GLU A 84 -58.12 -7.43 -49.50
C GLU A 84 -56.67 -7.11 -49.89
N ILE A 85 -56.43 -6.65 -51.12
CA ILE A 85 -55.10 -6.28 -51.61
C ILE A 85 -54.51 -5.12 -50.78
N ARG A 86 -55.30 -4.08 -50.49
CA ARG A 86 -54.86 -2.96 -49.63
C ARG A 86 -54.56 -3.45 -48.21
N ALA A 87 -55.44 -4.24 -47.60
CA ALA A 87 -55.22 -4.81 -46.27
C ALA A 87 -53.98 -5.73 -46.20
N LEU A 88 -53.65 -6.44 -47.29
CA LEU A 88 -52.42 -7.23 -47.40
C LEU A 88 -51.18 -6.35 -47.60
N GLN A 89 -51.27 -5.26 -48.37
CA GLN A 89 -50.20 -4.28 -48.54
C GLN A 89 -49.88 -3.55 -47.23
N GLU A 90 -50.89 -3.09 -46.50
CA GLU A 90 -50.75 -2.48 -45.16
C GLU A 90 -50.09 -3.46 -44.19
N ARG A 91 -50.56 -4.71 -44.12
CA ARG A 91 -49.95 -5.76 -43.28
C ARG A 91 -48.50 -6.04 -43.66
N LEU A 92 -48.15 -6.03 -44.95
CA LEU A 92 -46.76 -6.18 -45.41
C LEU A 92 -45.90 -4.96 -45.06
N GLN A 93 -46.46 -3.75 -45.08
CA GLN A 93 -45.77 -2.53 -44.66
C GLN A 93 -45.54 -2.49 -43.15
N THR A 94 -46.54 -2.85 -42.33
CA THR A 94 -46.37 -3.01 -40.88
C THR A 94 -45.38 -4.13 -40.55
N ALA A 95 -45.42 -5.26 -41.25
CA ALA A 95 -44.47 -6.34 -41.05
C ALA A 95 -43.04 -5.92 -41.40
N ARG A 96 -42.83 -5.17 -42.50
CA ARG A 96 -41.52 -4.57 -42.82
C ARG A 96 -41.06 -3.62 -41.73
N GLY A 97 -41.87 -2.62 -41.37
CA GLY A 97 -41.50 -1.66 -40.31
C GLY A 97 -41.17 -2.34 -38.96
N SER A 98 -41.84 -3.45 -38.64
CA SER A 98 -41.52 -4.27 -37.47
C SER A 98 -40.19 -5.03 -37.61
N TRP A 99 -39.85 -5.53 -38.81
CA TRP A 99 -38.57 -6.21 -39.08
C TRP A 99 -37.41 -5.23 -39.15
N ASP A 100 -37.62 -4.05 -39.75
CA ASP A 100 -36.64 -2.98 -39.83
C ASP A 100 -36.34 -2.42 -38.42
N ALA A 101 -37.38 -2.28 -37.58
CA ALA A 101 -37.22 -1.92 -36.16
C ALA A 101 -36.53 -3.01 -35.33
N GLU A 102 -36.88 -4.29 -35.50
CA GLU A 102 -36.20 -5.40 -34.82
C GLU A 102 -34.73 -5.50 -35.26
N ALA A 103 -34.44 -5.28 -36.55
CA ALA A 103 -33.06 -5.21 -37.07
C ALA A 103 -32.27 -4.07 -36.42
N HIS A 104 -32.80 -2.85 -36.42
CA HIS A 104 -32.15 -1.70 -35.76
C HIS A 104 -31.95 -1.92 -34.25
N GLU A 105 -32.90 -2.57 -33.55
CA GLU A 105 -32.70 -2.93 -32.14
C GLU A 105 -31.60 -3.99 -31.97
N THR A 106 -31.51 -4.98 -32.87
CA THR A 106 -30.40 -5.95 -32.83
C THR A 106 -29.04 -5.33 -33.15
N ASP A 107 -28.97 -4.38 -34.08
CA ASP A 107 -27.74 -3.66 -34.42
C ASP A 107 -27.29 -2.75 -33.26
N ALA A 108 -28.20 -2.01 -32.62
CA ALA A 108 -27.90 -1.22 -31.42
C ALA A 108 -27.35 -2.11 -30.29
N ARG A 109 -28.03 -3.23 -30.01
CA ARG A 109 -27.60 -4.25 -29.03
C ARG A 109 -26.29 -4.98 -29.40
N LEU A 110 -25.80 -4.85 -30.63
CA LEU A 110 -24.47 -5.31 -31.04
C LEU A 110 -23.43 -4.21 -30.81
N HIS A 111 -23.69 -2.97 -31.23
CA HIS A 111 -22.80 -1.83 -30.96
C HIS A 111 -22.55 -1.63 -29.45
N ASP A 112 -23.58 -1.77 -28.61
CA ASP A 112 -23.45 -1.76 -27.14
C ASP A 112 -22.51 -2.84 -26.61
N LYS A 113 -22.55 -4.04 -27.22
CA LYS A 113 -21.69 -5.16 -26.82
C LYS A 113 -20.27 -4.96 -27.29
N ASP A 114 -20.07 -4.47 -28.51
CA ASP A 114 -18.74 -4.17 -29.05
C ASP A 114 -18.08 -3.04 -28.25
N ARG A 115 -18.83 -2.01 -27.85
CA ARG A 115 -18.38 -0.99 -26.89
C ARG A 115 -17.98 -1.62 -25.55
N GLN A 116 -18.84 -2.45 -24.95
CA GLN A 116 -18.51 -3.14 -23.70
C GLN A 116 -17.32 -4.12 -23.82
N ILE A 117 -17.06 -4.68 -25.00
CA ILE A 117 -15.88 -5.49 -25.28
C ILE A 117 -14.64 -4.60 -25.35
N GLN A 118 -14.69 -3.49 -26.07
CA GLN A 118 -13.58 -2.52 -26.15
C GLN A 118 -13.22 -1.95 -24.76
N GLU A 119 -14.20 -1.55 -23.94
CA GLU A 119 -13.98 -1.09 -22.57
C GLU A 119 -13.34 -2.18 -21.68
N LYS A 120 -13.73 -3.45 -21.86
CA LYS A 120 -13.13 -4.59 -21.14
C LYS A 120 -11.72 -4.90 -21.65
N GLU A 121 -11.46 -4.81 -22.95
CA GLU A 121 -10.12 -4.96 -23.51
C GLU A 121 -9.17 -3.85 -23.05
N GLN A 122 -9.61 -2.60 -23.02
CA GLN A 122 -8.82 -1.47 -22.49
C GLN A 122 -8.44 -1.72 -21.02
N ARG A 123 -9.42 -2.05 -20.16
CA ARG A 123 -9.18 -2.39 -18.75
C ARG A 123 -8.33 -3.64 -18.56
N LEU A 124 -8.31 -4.58 -19.52
CA LEU A 124 -7.41 -5.73 -19.49
C LEU A 124 -5.97 -5.34 -19.88
N ARG A 125 -5.78 -4.52 -20.92
CA ARG A 125 -4.46 -4.02 -21.35
C ARG A 125 -3.83 -3.14 -20.26
N GLU A 126 -4.62 -2.28 -19.63
CA GLU A 126 -4.23 -1.47 -18.47
C GLU A 126 -3.78 -2.35 -17.30
N LYS A 127 -4.56 -3.39 -16.95
CA LYS A 127 -4.17 -4.36 -15.90
C LYS A 127 -2.93 -5.17 -16.26
N SER A 128 -2.75 -5.56 -17.53
CA SER A 128 -1.52 -6.20 -17.99
C SER A 128 -0.31 -5.29 -17.81
N ARG A 129 -0.41 -4.02 -18.20
CA ARG A 129 0.64 -3.02 -17.99
C ARG A 129 0.95 -2.82 -16.50
N ILE A 130 -0.07 -2.74 -15.64
CA ILE A 130 0.14 -2.65 -14.18
C ILE A 130 0.84 -3.90 -13.64
N ILE A 131 0.57 -5.09 -14.18
CA ILE A 131 1.30 -6.32 -13.80
C ILE A 131 2.76 -6.25 -14.28
N GLU A 132 3.02 -5.82 -15.51
CA GLU A 132 4.38 -5.62 -16.04
C GLU A 132 5.19 -4.62 -15.18
N GLU A 133 4.59 -3.48 -14.80
CA GLU A 133 5.20 -2.48 -13.92
C GLU A 133 5.47 -3.05 -12.50
N ARG A 134 4.57 -3.89 -11.95
CA ARG A 134 4.80 -4.57 -10.66
C ARG A 134 5.85 -5.68 -10.75
N ASP A 135 5.95 -6.41 -11.87
CA ASP A 135 6.96 -7.44 -12.08
C ASP A 135 8.36 -6.81 -12.24
N ASP A 136 8.47 -5.66 -12.90
CA ASP A 136 9.72 -4.87 -12.96
C ASP A 136 10.10 -4.29 -11.58
N GLU A 137 9.15 -3.81 -10.78
CA GLU A 137 9.38 -3.44 -9.38
C GLU A 137 9.90 -4.63 -8.56
N LEU A 138 9.26 -5.81 -8.67
CA LEU A 138 9.68 -7.04 -8.00
C LEU A 138 11.07 -7.50 -8.45
N ALA A 139 11.40 -7.42 -9.74
CA ALA A 139 12.72 -7.74 -10.27
C ALA A 139 13.80 -6.78 -9.72
N ASN A 140 13.49 -5.48 -9.63
CA ASN A 140 14.39 -4.49 -9.02
C ASN A 140 14.54 -4.69 -7.52
N LEU A 141 13.48 -5.04 -6.79
CA LEU A 141 13.53 -5.39 -5.37
C LEU A 141 14.34 -6.66 -5.11
N GLN A 142 14.18 -7.72 -5.92
CA GLN A 142 15.00 -8.93 -5.84
C GLN A 142 16.48 -8.63 -6.15
N LYS A 143 16.77 -7.76 -7.12
CA LYS A 143 18.14 -7.33 -7.44
C LYS A 143 18.75 -6.56 -6.26
N ARG A 144 18.01 -5.64 -5.65
CA ARG A 144 18.42 -4.92 -4.43
C ARG A 144 18.65 -5.87 -3.24
N LEU A 145 17.77 -6.86 -3.05
CA LEU A 145 17.92 -7.90 -2.03
C LEU A 145 19.23 -8.66 -2.22
N ARG A 146 19.51 -9.17 -3.43
CA ARG A 146 20.77 -9.87 -3.74
C ARG A 146 22.02 -9.02 -3.51
N THR A 147 21.96 -7.71 -3.75
CA THR A 147 23.08 -6.80 -3.42
C THR A 147 23.23 -6.52 -1.92
N ALA A 148 22.12 -6.54 -1.16
CA ALA A 148 22.15 -6.44 0.30
C ALA A 148 22.66 -7.75 0.93
N GLU A 149 22.18 -8.90 0.46
CA GLU A 149 22.66 -10.23 0.83
C GLU A 149 24.16 -10.36 0.54
N GLY A 150 24.62 -9.99 -0.67
CA GLY A 150 26.04 -10.01 -1.03
C GLY A 150 26.94 -9.09 -0.19
N SER A 151 26.45 -7.93 0.25
CA SER A 151 27.20 -7.04 1.15
C SER A 151 27.14 -7.47 2.63
N GLN A 152 26.07 -8.16 3.05
CA GLN A 152 26.05 -8.90 4.32
C GLN A 152 27.04 -10.06 4.30
N ASP A 153 27.12 -10.81 3.20
CA ASP A 153 28.08 -11.90 3.00
C ASP A 153 29.53 -11.39 3.01
N GLU A 154 29.82 -10.27 2.34
CA GLU A 154 31.15 -9.63 2.44
C GLU A 154 31.47 -9.13 3.85
N THR A 155 30.53 -8.49 4.55
CA THR A 155 30.80 -7.99 5.90
C THR A 155 30.95 -9.12 6.91
N ALA A 156 30.16 -10.20 6.79
CA ALA A 156 30.33 -11.42 7.57
C ALA A 156 31.68 -12.12 7.27
N ARG A 157 32.14 -12.13 6.01
CA ARG A 157 33.48 -12.63 5.64
C ARG A 157 34.59 -11.77 6.25
N ARG A 158 34.49 -10.44 6.16
CA ARG A 158 35.45 -9.50 6.76
C ARG A 158 35.51 -9.65 8.29
N GLN A 159 34.37 -9.78 8.97
CA GLN A 159 34.32 -10.09 10.41
C GLN A 159 34.94 -11.47 10.71
N SER A 160 34.60 -12.50 9.95
CA SER A 160 35.16 -13.87 10.08
C SER A 160 36.66 -13.96 9.76
N GLN A 161 37.22 -12.95 9.09
CA GLN A 161 38.66 -12.80 8.87
C GLN A 161 39.29 -12.02 10.03
N GLN A 162 38.72 -10.88 10.44
CA GLN A 162 39.17 -10.15 11.64
C GLN A 162 39.18 -11.02 12.91
N ILE A 163 38.20 -11.92 13.09
CA ILE A 163 38.17 -12.89 14.20
C ILE A 163 39.31 -13.91 14.09
N ARG A 164 39.71 -14.32 12.87
CA ARG A 164 40.88 -15.19 12.65
C ARG A 164 42.18 -14.45 12.91
N ASP A 165 42.36 -13.26 12.36
CA ASP A 165 43.53 -12.40 12.60
C ASP A 165 43.69 -12.11 14.11
N GLN A 166 42.59 -11.93 14.85
CA GLN A 166 42.60 -11.80 16.30
C GLN A 166 42.94 -13.11 17.02
N ALA A 167 42.38 -14.24 16.60
CA ALA A 167 42.68 -15.55 17.18
C ALA A 167 44.16 -15.95 16.98
N GLU A 168 44.74 -15.67 15.81
CA GLU A 168 46.16 -15.88 15.52
C GLU A 168 47.05 -15.00 16.40
N ARG A 169 46.72 -13.70 16.56
CA ARG A 169 47.41 -12.79 17.49
C ARG A 169 47.29 -13.23 18.95
N ILE A 170 46.14 -13.76 19.36
CA ILE A 170 45.94 -14.32 20.71
C ILE A 170 46.80 -15.58 20.87
N SER A 171 46.89 -16.45 19.86
CA SER A 171 47.77 -17.62 19.89
C SER A 171 49.24 -17.22 19.98
N GLU A 172 49.70 -16.25 19.18
CA GLU A 172 51.05 -15.69 19.28
C GLU A 172 51.34 -15.13 20.68
N LEU A 173 50.40 -14.37 21.26
CA LEU A 173 50.57 -13.78 22.58
C LEU A 173 50.59 -14.86 23.68
N GLN A 174 49.79 -15.92 23.55
CA GLN A 174 49.83 -17.08 24.44
C GLN A 174 51.15 -17.86 24.31
N GLU A 175 51.73 -17.96 23.10
CA GLU A 175 53.00 -18.64 22.88
C GLU A 175 54.21 -17.80 23.31
N LYS A 176 54.17 -16.48 23.10
CA LYS A 176 55.10 -15.50 23.70
C LYS A 176 55.01 -15.53 25.24
N LEU A 177 53.81 -15.67 25.80
CA LEU A 177 53.63 -15.83 27.26
C LEU A 177 54.18 -17.19 27.74
N ARG A 178 53.91 -18.30 27.06
CA ARG A 178 54.45 -19.64 27.41
C ARG A 178 55.98 -19.68 27.37
N THR A 179 56.59 -19.15 26.30
CA THR A 179 58.05 -19.10 26.15
C THR A 179 58.69 -18.16 27.17
N SER A 180 58.06 -17.02 27.47
CA SER A 180 58.43 -16.14 28.58
C SER A 180 58.37 -16.86 29.93
N SER A 181 57.25 -17.50 30.27
CA SER A 181 57.09 -18.27 31.51
C SER A 181 58.09 -19.43 31.62
N ALA A 182 58.38 -20.15 30.53
CA ALA A 182 59.41 -21.18 30.51
C ALA A 182 60.82 -20.61 30.73
N SER A 183 61.12 -19.45 30.16
CA SER A 183 62.38 -18.71 30.39
C SER A 183 62.53 -18.27 31.84
N PHE A 184 61.45 -17.77 32.47
CA PHE A 184 61.44 -17.42 33.89
C PHE A 184 61.54 -18.65 34.79
N GLN A 185 60.85 -19.75 34.46
CA GLN A 185 60.93 -21.00 35.21
C GLN A 185 62.34 -21.62 35.15
N ALA A 186 62.99 -21.58 33.99
CA ALA A 186 64.40 -21.99 33.86
C ALA A 186 65.31 -21.14 34.75
N LYS A 187 65.18 -19.81 34.70
CA LYS A 187 65.95 -18.88 35.55
C LYS A 187 65.66 -19.01 37.05
N LEU A 188 64.50 -19.54 37.44
CA LEU A 188 64.21 -19.91 38.82
C LEU A 188 64.93 -21.21 39.18
N ASN A 189 64.78 -22.27 38.38
CA ASN A 189 65.50 -23.54 38.59
C ASN A 189 67.03 -23.36 38.65
N ASP A 190 67.60 -22.49 37.80
CA ASP A 190 69.03 -22.13 37.80
C ASP A 190 69.43 -21.43 39.11
N LYS A 191 68.58 -20.55 39.64
CA LYS A 191 68.78 -19.88 40.93
C LYS A 191 68.64 -20.84 42.10
N ASP A 192 67.67 -21.76 42.06
CA ASP A 192 67.48 -22.77 43.09
C ASP A 192 68.67 -23.74 43.14
N GLY A 193 69.22 -24.11 41.97
CA GLY A 193 70.49 -24.87 41.88
C GLY A 193 71.69 -24.10 42.42
N LEU A 194 71.78 -22.78 42.16
CA LEU A 194 72.79 -21.91 42.77
C LEU A 194 72.63 -21.78 44.29
N ILE A 195 71.39 -21.70 44.79
CA ILE A 195 71.08 -21.67 46.22
C ILE A 195 71.51 -22.98 46.87
N GLN A 196 71.11 -24.14 46.32
CA GLN A 196 71.55 -25.45 46.81
C GLN A 196 73.08 -25.59 46.78
N SER A 197 73.75 -25.08 45.75
CA SER A 197 75.22 -25.04 45.70
C SER A 197 75.81 -24.22 46.86
N ARG A 198 75.21 -23.07 47.20
CA ARG A 198 75.64 -22.24 48.34
C ARG A 198 75.26 -22.84 49.69
N GLU A 199 74.14 -23.53 49.81
CA GLU A 199 73.74 -24.26 51.02
C GLU A 199 74.73 -25.42 51.30
N ASN A 200 75.09 -26.19 50.27
CA ASN A 200 76.13 -27.22 50.38
C ASN A 200 77.53 -26.64 50.72
N GLU A 201 77.90 -25.48 50.16
CA GLU A 201 79.13 -24.78 50.54
C GLU A 201 79.08 -24.29 52.00
N LEU A 202 77.95 -23.74 52.45
CA LEU A 202 77.75 -23.28 53.83
C LEU A 202 77.78 -24.45 54.81
N GLU A 203 77.11 -25.57 54.51
CA GLU A 203 77.17 -26.78 55.33
C GLU A 203 78.60 -27.36 55.39
N SER A 204 79.34 -27.35 54.27
CA SER A 204 80.75 -27.73 54.22
C SER A 204 81.63 -26.82 55.10
N LEU A 205 81.44 -25.50 55.02
CA LEU A 205 82.12 -24.52 55.87
C LEU A 205 81.74 -24.64 57.34
N GLN A 206 80.48 -24.92 57.65
CA GLN A 206 79.95 -25.08 59.01
C GLN A 206 80.46 -26.37 59.65
N ASN A 207 80.52 -27.47 58.90
CA ASN A 207 81.20 -28.70 59.33
C ASN A 207 82.70 -28.48 59.54
N ARG A 208 83.36 -27.68 58.69
CA ARG A 208 84.77 -27.30 58.86
C ARG A 208 85.00 -26.42 60.10
N LEU A 209 84.08 -25.51 60.41
CA LEU A 209 84.08 -24.69 61.63
C LEU A 209 83.88 -25.55 62.89
N ASN A 210 82.91 -26.46 62.88
CA ASN A 210 82.65 -27.41 63.96
C ASN A 210 83.88 -28.30 64.23
N ASN A 211 84.57 -28.75 63.18
CA ASN A 211 85.81 -29.52 63.29
C ASN A 211 86.97 -28.69 63.88
N LEU A 212 87.11 -27.42 63.50
CA LEU A 212 88.12 -26.52 64.10
C LEU A 212 87.82 -26.26 65.59
N GLN A 213 86.58 -25.93 65.94
CA GLN A 213 86.18 -25.71 67.34
C GLN A 213 86.34 -26.97 68.21
N SER A 214 86.12 -28.17 67.66
CA SER A 214 86.37 -29.42 68.40
C SER A 214 87.86 -29.68 68.60
N GLY A 215 88.70 -29.36 67.60
CA GLY A 215 90.17 -29.42 67.70
C GLY A 215 90.73 -28.46 68.74
N GLU A 216 90.34 -27.18 68.70
CA GLU A 216 90.76 -26.17 69.69
C GLU A 216 90.31 -26.55 71.11
N SER A 217 89.12 -27.16 71.27
CA SER A 217 88.65 -27.70 72.55
C SER A 217 89.48 -28.90 73.04
N ALA A 218 90.04 -29.71 72.14
CA ALA A 218 90.91 -30.83 72.49
C ALA A 218 92.31 -30.34 72.89
N ASP A 219 92.89 -29.42 72.12
CA ASP A 219 94.18 -28.77 72.41
C ASP A 219 94.17 -28.04 73.76
N LEU A 220 93.09 -27.29 74.05
CA LEU A 220 92.90 -26.63 75.35
C LEU A 220 92.81 -27.62 76.52
N ARG A 221 92.14 -28.78 76.34
CA ARG A 221 92.13 -29.84 77.37
C ARG A 221 93.53 -30.41 77.58
N GLN A 222 94.26 -30.72 76.52
CA GLN A 222 95.60 -31.31 76.62
C GLN A 222 96.59 -30.33 77.28
N ARG A 223 96.50 -29.02 76.99
CA ARG A 223 97.26 -27.97 77.67
C ARG A 223 96.88 -27.83 79.15
N ASN A 224 95.59 -27.91 79.50
CA ASN A 224 95.13 -27.86 80.88
C ASN A 224 95.51 -29.10 81.70
N GLU A 225 95.54 -30.29 81.09
CA GLU A 225 96.08 -31.49 81.72
C GLU A 225 97.59 -31.31 82.00
N ARG A 226 98.33 -30.75 81.04
CA ARG A 226 99.76 -30.46 81.20
C ARG A 226 100.05 -29.43 82.28
N ILE A 227 99.17 -28.44 82.46
CA ILE A 227 99.24 -27.49 83.58
C ILE A 227 99.04 -28.20 84.92
N ARG A 228 98.06 -29.10 85.06
CA ARG A 228 97.86 -29.89 86.29
C ARG A 228 99.05 -30.80 86.62
N GLU A 229 99.66 -31.43 85.62
CA GLU A 229 100.90 -32.22 85.80
C GLU A 229 102.04 -31.33 86.36
N LEU A 230 102.19 -30.11 85.84
CA LEU A 230 103.19 -29.16 86.31
C LEU A 230 102.87 -28.63 87.72
N GLU A 231 101.62 -28.28 88.03
CA GLU A 231 101.16 -27.86 89.36
C GLU A 231 101.40 -28.94 90.43
N ALA A 232 101.15 -30.21 90.08
CA ALA A 232 101.44 -31.35 90.96
C ALA A 232 102.96 -31.49 91.22
N SER A 233 103.79 -31.36 90.18
CA SER A 233 105.25 -31.42 90.31
C SER A 233 105.81 -30.28 91.16
N LEU A 234 105.27 -29.07 91.03
CA LEU A 234 105.66 -27.91 91.83
C LEU A 234 105.37 -28.12 93.33
N LYS A 235 104.19 -28.65 93.67
CA LYS A 235 103.87 -29.04 95.06
C LYS A 235 104.77 -30.14 95.62
N GLN A 236 105.31 -31.01 94.77
CA GLN A 236 106.30 -32.00 95.21
C GLN A 236 107.66 -31.35 95.50
N HIS A 237 108.12 -30.44 94.63
CA HIS A 237 109.37 -29.70 94.82
C HIS A 237 109.34 -28.74 96.03
N GLU A 238 108.23 -28.04 96.26
CA GLU A 238 108.04 -27.10 97.40
C GLU A 238 108.11 -27.79 98.78
N ASN A 239 107.92 -29.11 98.83
CA ASN A 239 108.16 -29.90 100.04
C ASN A 239 109.63 -30.33 100.16
N THR A 240 110.30 -30.68 99.06
CA THR A 240 111.75 -31.02 99.09
C THR A 240 112.65 -29.83 99.44
N GLU A 241 112.24 -28.60 99.10
CA GLU A 241 113.00 -27.38 99.43
C GLU A 241 113.05 -27.10 100.95
N LYS A 242 111.99 -27.48 101.68
CA LYS A 242 111.91 -27.35 103.16
C LYS A 242 112.86 -28.32 103.87
N ASP A 243 113.06 -29.52 103.33
CA ASP A 243 114.02 -30.49 103.85
C ASP A 243 115.47 -30.11 103.47
N GLN A 244 115.71 -29.63 102.25
CA GLN A 244 117.04 -29.18 101.81
C GLN A 244 117.54 -27.95 102.58
N SER A 245 116.62 -27.07 103.00
CA SER A 245 116.94 -25.91 103.85
C SER A 245 117.60 -26.27 105.19
N GLN A 246 117.41 -27.49 105.71
CA GLN A 246 118.07 -27.94 106.94
C GLN A 246 119.52 -28.39 106.72
N GLN A 247 119.92 -28.72 105.49
CA GLN A 247 121.27 -29.23 105.19
C GLN A 247 122.29 -28.11 104.88
N ILE A 248 121.81 -26.93 104.44
CA ILE A 248 122.64 -25.79 104.05
C ILE A 248 123.43 -25.17 105.23
N MET A 249 123.06 -25.45 106.47
CA MET A 249 123.83 -25.04 107.66
C MET A 249 125.24 -25.66 107.75
N SER A 250 125.57 -26.67 106.93
CA SER A 250 126.80 -27.46 107.04
C SER A 250 127.98 -27.02 106.14
N LEU A 251 127.74 -26.31 105.02
CA LEU A 251 128.78 -26.01 104.01
C LEU A 251 129.27 -24.55 104.01
N LYS A 252 129.49 -24.01 105.20
CA LYS A 252 130.01 -22.64 105.42
C LYS A 252 131.56 -22.57 105.32
N SER A 253 132.15 -22.99 104.20
CA SER A 253 133.62 -23.00 104.01
C SER A 253 134.07 -22.93 102.54
N ARG A 254 135.04 -22.01 102.25
CA ARG A 254 135.72 -21.72 100.94
C ARG A 254 134.85 -20.90 99.95
N LEU A 255 135.02 -19.57 99.84
CA LEU A 255 135.99 -18.77 99.01
C LEU A 255 135.73 -18.78 97.48
N GLY A 256 135.87 -17.69 96.69
CA GLY A 256 136.03 -16.24 96.97
C GLY A 256 136.97 -15.45 95.99
N ALA A 257 136.73 -14.13 95.75
CA ALA A 257 137.65 -13.07 95.19
C ALA A 257 138.01 -13.10 93.66
N MET A 258 138.60 -12.10 92.93
CA MET A 258 138.88 -10.61 92.96
C MET A 258 139.56 -10.16 91.61
N GLU A 259 139.95 -8.91 91.23
CA GLU A 259 139.28 -7.57 91.15
C GLU A 259 140.13 -6.43 90.47
N THR A 260 139.53 -5.60 89.57
CA THR A 260 139.84 -4.14 89.28
C THR A 260 141.14 -3.67 88.48
N PRO A 261 141.75 -2.45 88.59
CA PRO A 261 141.51 -1.23 87.74
C PRO A 261 142.75 -0.33 87.29
N SER A 262 142.48 0.89 86.75
CA SER A 262 143.28 2.18 86.83
C SER A 262 144.25 2.61 85.67
N LYS A 263 144.91 3.81 85.68
CA LYS A 263 144.44 5.19 85.29
C LYS A 263 145.57 6.27 85.39
N LYS A 264 145.90 7.08 84.35
CA LYS A 264 146.59 8.41 84.47
C LYS A 264 146.69 9.28 83.19
N ASP A 265 147.27 10.48 83.37
CA ASP A 265 147.74 11.53 82.44
C ASP A 265 146.75 12.48 81.72
N GLY A 266 146.86 13.78 82.06
CA GLY A 266 146.06 14.89 81.50
C GLY A 266 146.85 16.08 80.94
N LEU A 267 148.20 16.04 81.01
CA LEU A 267 149.15 17.09 80.55
C LEU A 267 148.84 17.77 79.21
N LEU A 268 148.55 16.98 78.17
CA LEU A 268 148.80 17.37 76.77
C LEU A 268 147.53 17.53 75.90
N LYS A 269 146.33 17.23 76.43
CA LYS A 269 145.09 17.33 75.62
C LYS A 269 144.59 18.76 75.41
N GLN A 270 144.82 19.66 76.36
CA GLN A 270 144.24 21.01 76.37
C GLN A 270 144.61 21.86 75.14
N GLN A 271 145.81 21.71 74.58
CA GLN A 271 146.21 22.41 73.35
C GLN A 271 145.64 21.77 72.07
N ALA A 272 145.27 20.48 72.11
CA ALA A 272 144.58 19.81 71.01
C ALA A 272 143.06 20.04 71.01
N GLU A 273 142.52 20.73 72.02
CA GLU A 273 141.10 21.04 72.16
C GLU A 273 140.72 22.41 71.57
N GLN A 274 141.62 23.41 71.63
CA GLN A 274 141.40 24.72 70.99
C GLN A 274 141.36 24.65 69.44
N ILE A 275 142.11 23.73 68.83
CA ILE A 275 142.03 23.48 67.37
C ILE A 275 140.69 22.80 67.04
N ARG A 276 140.23 21.87 67.88
CA ARG A 276 138.94 21.18 67.71
C ARG A 276 137.75 22.11 67.86
N SER A 277 137.76 23.06 68.80
CA SER A 277 136.67 24.02 68.96
C SER A 277 136.50 24.94 67.74
N LEU A 278 137.60 25.36 67.10
CA LEU A 278 137.54 26.17 65.88
C LEU A 278 137.04 25.35 64.67
N GLN A 279 137.42 24.08 64.56
CA GLN A 279 136.84 23.17 63.57
C GLN A 279 135.34 22.90 63.81
N GLN A 280 134.91 22.85 65.07
CA GLN A 280 133.50 22.65 65.43
C GLN A 280 132.65 23.91 65.16
N SER A 281 133.20 25.13 65.32
CA SER A 281 132.49 26.36 64.95
C SER A 281 132.33 26.55 63.44
N VAL A 282 133.28 26.06 62.63
CA VAL A 282 133.13 26.08 61.16
C VAL A 282 132.04 25.10 60.74
N ARG A 283 132.09 23.84 61.21
CA ARG A 283 131.05 22.84 60.91
C ARG A 283 129.66 23.29 61.32
N LYS A 284 129.53 23.94 62.48
CA LYS A 284 128.22 24.43 62.89
C LYS A 284 127.71 25.57 61.98
N ALA A 285 128.59 26.44 61.47
CA ALA A 285 128.21 27.43 60.48
C ALA A 285 127.94 26.85 59.08
N GLU A 286 128.43 25.64 58.78
CA GLU A 286 128.05 24.85 57.61
C GLU A 286 126.66 24.22 57.83
N GLU A 287 126.46 23.50 58.94
CA GLU A 287 125.18 22.89 59.37
C GLU A 287 124.03 23.92 59.48
N ASP A 288 124.27 25.08 60.13
CA ASP A 288 123.29 26.15 60.27
C ASP A 288 122.94 26.80 58.90
N LYS A 289 123.80 26.69 57.87
CA LYS A 289 123.54 27.19 56.51
C LYS A 289 122.95 26.15 55.55
N GLU A 290 123.21 24.88 55.78
CA GLU A 290 122.53 23.78 55.10
C GLU A 290 121.05 23.74 55.53
N ALA A 291 120.77 23.97 56.82
CA ALA A 291 119.41 24.15 57.33
C ALA A 291 118.66 25.38 56.76
N GLU A 292 119.31 26.53 56.59
CA GLU A 292 118.71 27.70 55.92
C GLU A 292 118.33 27.40 54.46
N LEU A 293 119.08 26.53 53.77
CA LEU A 293 118.75 26.10 52.41
C LEU A 293 117.58 25.11 52.39
N ASP A 294 117.55 24.13 53.31
CA ASP A 294 116.42 23.20 53.46
C ASP A 294 115.09 23.92 53.77
N GLU A 295 115.11 24.99 54.56
CA GLU A 295 113.91 25.82 54.80
C GLU A 295 113.48 26.60 53.54
N LEU A 296 114.42 27.19 52.81
CA LEU A 296 114.13 27.91 51.57
C LEU A 296 113.63 26.99 50.44
N GLU A 297 114.15 25.76 50.32
CA GLU A 297 113.61 24.77 49.37
C GLU A 297 112.18 24.33 49.75
N GLN A 298 111.87 24.20 51.04
CA GLN A 298 110.51 23.91 51.52
C GLN A 298 109.52 25.06 51.26
N GLU A 299 109.94 26.32 51.41
CA GLU A 299 109.12 27.47 51.01
C GLU A 299 108.90 27.49 49.49
N LEU A 300 109.93 27.22 48.69
CA LEU A 300 109.83 27.19 47.23
C LEU A 300 108.88 26.08 46.75
N GLN A 301 108.97 24.87 47.31
CA GLN A 301 108.03 23.77 47.03
C GLN A 301 106.58 24.11 47.43
N ARG A 302 106.35 24.85 48.54
CA ARG A 302 105.01 25.34 48.90
C ARG A 302 104.47 26.34 47.88
N MET A 303 105.30 27.30 47.45
CA MET A 303 104.90 28.27 46.42
C MET A 303 104.63 27.61 45.07
N GLU A 304 105.36 26.55 44.69
CA GLU A 304 105.06 25.76 43.49
C GLU A 304 103.72 25.01 43.61
N ALA A 305 103.44 24.39 44.76
CA ALA A 305 102.17 23.72 45.02
C ALA A 305 100.97 24.69 45.01
N GLU A 306 101.12 25.89 45.58
CA GLU A 306 100.09 26.92 45.55
C GLU A 306 99.85 27.45 44.12
N ASN A 307 100.91 27.68 43.34
CA ASN A 307 100.78 28.04 41.92
C ASN A 307 100.08 26.93 41.10
N ALA A 308 100.38 25.66 41.35
CA ALA A 308 99.68 24.54 40.71
C ALA A 308 98.18 24.50 41.06
N GLN A 309 97.83 24.81 42.32
CA GLN A 309 96.44 24.89 42.77
C GLN A 309 95.69 26.08 42.15
N LEU A 310 96.33 27.26 42.04
CA LEU A 310 95.78 28.44 41.36
C LEU A 310 95.62 28.23 39.85
N HIS A 311 96.56 27.52 39.20
CA HIS A 311 96.43 27.12 37.80
C HIS A 311 95.23 26.19 37.58
N LYS A 312 95.01 25.22 38.47
CA LYS A 312 93.84 24.34 38.39
C LYS A 312 92.52 25.12 38.57
N GLN A 313 92.46 26.03 39.56
CA GLN A 313 91.29 26.88 39.77
C GLN A 313 90.98 27.78 38.57
N THR A 314 92.00 28.34 37.91
CA THR A 314 91.81 29.15 36.70
C THR A 314 91.43 28.32 35.46
N GLU A 315 91.81 27.05 35.38
CA GLU A 315 91.33 26.12 34.34
C GLU A 315 89.86 25.73 34.56
N ASP A 316 89.47 25.44 35.80
CA ASP A 316 88.10 25.05 36.14
C ASP A 316 87.11 26.24 36.01
N LEU A 317 87.54 27.46 36.34
CA LEU A 317 86.77 28.69 36.06
C LEU A 317 86.58 28.95 34.56
N LYS A 318 87.57 28.64 33.71
CA LYS A 318 87.41 28.73 32.24
C LYS A 318 86.35 27.75 31.73
N LYS A 319 86.36 26.50 32.20
CA LYS A 319 85.34 25.50 31.83
C LYS A 319 83.93 25.92 32.25
N GLN A 320 83.79 26.61 33.38
CA GLN A 320 82.52 27.19 33.81
C GLN A 320 82.07 28.36 32.91
N ALA A 321 82.99 29.22 32.45
CA ALA A 321 82.68 30.27 31.48
C ALA A 321 82.24 29.69 30.11
N GLU A 322 82.97 28.71 29.59
CA GLU A 322 82.63 28.02 28.33
C GLU A 322 81.28 27.26 28.39
N ALA A 323 80.86 26.81 29.58
CA ALA A 323 79.53 26.26 29.79
C ALA A 323 78.45 27.36 29.76
N ALA A 324 78.67 28.47 30.46
CA ALA A 324 77.74 29.60 30.49
C ALA A 324 77.54 30.24 29.11
N GLU A 325 78.57 30.32 28.26
CA GLU A 325 78.44 30.78 26.87
C GLU A 325 77.56 29.84 26.01
N LYS A 326 77.64 28.53 26.22
CA LYS A 326 76.77 27.54 25.54
C LYS A 326 75.32 27.67 25.98
N ASP A 327 75.07 27.88 27.27
CA ASP A 327 73.73 28.16 27.79
C ASP A 327 73.17 29.48 27.21
N HIS A 328 74.01 30.50 27.02
CA HIS A 328 73.61 31.75 26.36
C HIS A 328 73.23 31.55 24.89
N SER A 329 73.95 30.69 24.16
CA SER A 329 73.58 30.26 22.80
C SER A 329 72.20 29.56 22.77
N MET A 330 71.97 28.62 23.70
CA MET A 330 70.69 27.91 23.83
C MET A 330 69.52 28.85 24.15
N LEU A 331 69.74 29.92 24.94
CA LEU A 331 68.76 30.97 25.17
C LEU A 331 68.47 31.78 23.90
N GLY A 332 69.48 32.06 23.07
CA GLY A 332 69.30 32.70 21.76
C GLY A 332 68.41 31.90 20.81
N HIS A 333 68.61 30.58 20.75
CA HIS A 333 67.74 29.69 19.96
C HIS A 333 66.29 29.67 20.50
N ARG A 334 66.10 29.53 21.82
CA ARG A 334 64.76 29.59 22.44
C ARG A 334 64.03 30.91 22.17
N ASN A 335 64.75 32.03 22.09
CA ASN A 335 64.15 33.32 21.80
C ASN A 335 63.66 33.43 20.34
N ASN A 336 64.37 32.79 19.40
CA ASN A 336 63.92 32.66 18.01
C ASN A 336 62.71 31.73 17.88
N ASP A 337 62.69 30.59 18.61
CA ASP A 337 61.54 29.68 18.64
C ASP A 337 60.29 30.33 19.24
N LEU A 338 60.46 31.14 20.30
CA LEU A 338 59.36 31.93 20.87
C LEU A 338 58.85 32.97 19.89
N LYS A 339 59.74 33.64 19.14
CA LYS A 339 59.32 34.57 18.10
C LYS A 339 58.55 33.87 16.97
N GLY A 340 59.05 32.76 16.44
CA GLY A 340 58.34 31.99 15.40
C GLY A 340 56.99 31.43 15.88
N LYS A 341 56.82 31.21 17.18
CA LYS A 341 55.51 30.90 17.79
C LYS A 341 54.60 32.12 17.89
N GLN A 342 55.13 33.30 18.21
CA GLN A 342 54.35 34.54 18.18
C GLN A 342 53.89 34.87 16.75
N ASP A 343 54.80 34.85 15.78
CA ASP A 343 54.49 35.06 14.35
C ASP A 343 53.41 34.06 13.84
N HIS A 344 53.29 32.87 14.45
CA HIS A 344 52.23 31.89 14.17
C HIS A 344 50.92 32.15 14.93
N ILE A 345 50.97 32.67 16.17
CA ILE A 345 49.79 33.09 16.94
C ILE A 345 49.12 34.27 16.22
N ASP A 346 49.88 35.29 15.85
CA ASP A 346 49.39 36.47 15.13
C ASP A 346 48.66 36.06 13.82
N ALA A 347 49.21 35.09 13.09
CA ALA A 347 48.59 34.54 11.87
C ALA A 347 47.31 33.72 12.13
N LEU A 348 47.19 33.06 13.30
CA LEU A 348 45.98 32.36 13.71
C LEU A 348 44.90 33.34 14.20
N GLU A 349 45.28 34.46 14.81
CA GLU A 349 44.37 35.55 15.18
C GLU A 349 43.77 36.21 13.91
N ASP A 350 44.60 36.48 12.88
CA ASP A 350 44.16 36.91 11.55
C ASP A 350 43.17 35.91 10.89
N GLU A 351 43.41 34.60 10.97
CA GLU A 351 42.46 33.59 10.46
C GLU A 351 41.16 33.57 11.29
N ILE A 352 41.23 33.76 12.60
CA ILE A 352 40.06 33.83 13.48
C ILE A 352 39.21 35.06 13.16
N GLU A 353 39.79 36.24 12.97
CA GLU A 353 39.04 37.44 12.55
C GLU A 353 38.37 37.23 11.19
N GLN A 354 39.09 36.68 10.20
CA GLN A 354 38.51 36.37 8.89
C GLN A 354 37.36 35.35 8.98
N LEU A 355 37.47 34.34 9.84
CA LEU A 355 36.40 33.37 10.07
C LEU A 355 35.20 34.00 10.78
N GLN A 356 35.42 34.88 11.77
CA GLN A 356 34.35 35.63 12.43
C GLN A 356 33.63 36.58 11.46
N GLU A 357 34.34 37.27 10.58
CA GLU A 357 33.72 38.16 9.60
C GLU A 357 32.93 37.39 8.52
N ARG A 358 33.45 36.23 8.06
CA ARG A 358 32.71 35.30 7.20
C ARG A 358 31.46 34.75 7.89
N LEU A 359 31.54 34.43 9.19
CA LEU A 359 30.40 33.95 9.97
C LEU A 359 29.33 35.03 10.15
N ARG A 360 29.72 36.29 10.40
CA ARG A 360 28.79 37.44 10.41
C ARG A 360 28.09 37.60 9.06
N LYS A 361 28.85 37.67 7.95
CA LYS A 361 28.28 37.79 6.60
C LYS A 361 27.32 36.64 6.25
N ALA A 362 27.60 35.41 6.69
CA ALA A 362 26.71 34.27 6.52
C ALA A 362 25.45 34.32 7.42
N ALA A 363 25.55 34.88 8.63
CA ALA A 363 24.42 35.11 9.51
C ALA A 363 23.51 36.25 8.99
N ASP A 364 24.09 37.36 8.55
CA ASP A 364 23.37 38.50 7.96
C ASP A 364 22.63 38.08 6.69
N GLN A 365 23.26 37.28 5.82
CA GLN A 365 22.62 36.72 4.63
C GLN A 365 21.43 35.82 5.02
N ARG A 366 21.62 34.87 5.94
CA ARG A 366 20.51 34.02 6.43
C ARG A 366 19.38 34.83 7.07
N GLN A 367 19.69 35.93 7.74
CA GLN A 367 18.69 36.81 8.34
C GLN A 367 17.92 37.63 7.28
N ALA A 368 18.49 37.85 6.10
CA ALA A 368 17.79 38.39 4.93
C ALA A 368 16.95 37.32 4.23
N ASP A 369 17.50 36.12 4.02
CA ASP A 369 16.81 34.98 3.39
C ASP A 369 15.55 34.58 4.18
N VAL A 370 15.65 34.52 5.53
CA VAL A 370 14.51 34.27 6.42
C VAL A 370 13.42 35.34 6.26
N LYS A 371 13.78 36.63 6.18
CA LYS A 371 12.79 37.71 5.99
C LYS A 371 12.10 37.65 4.63
N ALA A 372 12.79 37.20 3.59
CA ALA A 372 12.18 36.96 2.28
C ALA A 372 11.17 35.81 2.34
N LEU A 373 11.55 34.68 2.96
CA LEU A 373 10.66 33.53 3.15
C LEU A 373 9.46 33.84 4.06
N GLU A 374 9.63 34.69 5.08
CA GLU A 374 8.53 35.20 5.91
C GLU A 374 7.52 36.01 5.09
N GLN A 375 8.00 36.88 4.19
CA GLN A 375 7.15 37.66 3.29
C GLN A 375 6.45 36.78 2.24
N GLU A 376 7.14 35.81 1.65
CA GLU A 376 6.54 34.84 0.72
C GLU A 376 5.47 33.98 1.41
N LEU A 377 5.71 33.54 2.65
CA LEU A 377 4.73 32.81 3.46
C LEU A 377 3.52 33.67 3.84
N GLU A 378 3.69 34.97 4.09
CA GLU A 378 2.58 35.88 4.39
C GLU A 378 1.73 36.16 3.14
N ILE A 379 2.34 36.32 1.97
CA ILE A 379 1.65 36.40 0.67
C ILE A 379 0.89 35.10 0.38
N ALA A 380 1.53 33.93 0.58
CA ALA A 380 0.92 32.62 0.36
C ALA A 380 -0.25 32.33 1.33
N ARG A 381 -0.18 32.83 2.57
CA ARG A 381 -1.31 32.79 3.53
C ARG A 381 -2.46 33.69 3.07
N ALA A 382 -2.18 34.90 2.60
CA ALA A 382 -3.19 35.83 2.12
C ALA A 382 -3.94 35.29 0.88
N SER A 383 -3.23 34.71 -0.10
CA SER A 383 -3.86 34.06 -1.25
C SER A 383 -4.63 32.79 -0.86
N GLY A 384 -4.02 31.91 -0.07
CA GLY A 384 -4.65 30.66 0.37
C GLY A 384 -5.91 30.87 1.21
N GLN A 385 -5.98 31.94 1.99
CA GLN A 385 -7.22 32.33 2.69
C GLN A 385 -8.30 32.80 1.70
N GLY A 386 -7.95 33.60 0.69
CA GLY A 386 -8.87 34.05 -0.34
C GLY A 386 -9.47 32.91 -1.17
N ASP A 387 -8.67 31.88 -1.48
CA ASP A 387 -9.13 30.67 -2.16
C ASP A 387 -9.98 29.78 -1.24
N ALA A 388 -9.64 29.67 0.05
CA ALA A 388 -10.45 28.95 1.03
C ALA A 388 -11.82 29.60 1.25
N GLU A 389 -11.90 30.93 1.32
CA GLU A 389 -13.18 31.66 1.41
C GLU A 389 -14.03 31.49 0.13
N GLN A 390 -13.40 31.49 -1.06
CA GLN A 390 -14.11 31.21 -2.31
C GLN A 390 -14.61 29.76 -2.39
N ALA A 391 -13.82 28.79 -1.93
CA ALA A 391 -14.22 27.39 -1.85
C ALA A 391 -15.38 27.19 -0.86
N GLN A 392 -15.36 27.85 0.30
CA GLN A 392 -16.46 27.82 1.27
C GLN A 392 -17.76 28.41 0.71
N ARG A 393 -17.68 29.55 0.00
CA ARG A 393 -18.85 30.15 -0.68
C ARG A 393 -19.41 29.20 -1.73
N ARG A 394 -18.56 28.67 -2.63
CA ARG A 394 -18.98 27.67 -3.63
C ARG A 394 -19.62 26.42 -3.01
N LEU A 395 -19.10 25.92 -1.88
CA LEU A 395 -19.70 24.80 -1.15
C LEU A 395 -21.06 25.17 -0.52
N GLN A 396 -21.21 26.40 -0.02
CA GLN A 396 -22.48 26.90 0.52
C GLN A 396 -23.54 27.10 -0.58
N ASP A 397 -23.12 27.59 -1.76
CA ASP A 397 -23.97 27.76 -2.94
C ASP A 397 -24.36 26.41 -3.55
N LEU A 398 -23.43 25.44 -3.65
CA LEU A 398 -23.77 24.07 -4.05
C LEU A 398 -24.75 23.43 -3.08
N LYS A 399 -24.54 23.63 -1.77
CA LYS A 399 -25.39 23.06 -0.73
C LYS A 399 -26.81 23.64 -0.80
N SER A 400 -26.98 24.94 -1.03
CA SER A 400 -28.31 25.54 -1.17
C SER A 400 -29.02 25.11 -2.46
N SER A 401 -28.28 24.89 -3.57
CA SER A 401 -28.84 24.26 -4.79
C SER A 401 -29.34 22.84 -4.50
N MET A 402 -28.52 21.99 -3.86
CA MET A 402 -28.91 20.62 -3.50
C MET A 402 -30.10 20.60 -2.52
N GLU A 403 -30.17 21.53 -1.56
CA GLU A 403 -31.31 21.65 -0.64
C GLU A 403 -32.59 22.11 -1.36
N ALA A 404 -32.49 22.95 -2.40
CA ALA A 404 -33.60 23.32 -3.26
C ALA A 404 -34.06 22.17 -4.18
N GLU A 405 -33.14 21.50 -4.88
CA GLU A 405 -33.43 20.34 -5.73
C GLU A 405 -34.09 19.20 -4.92
N HIS A 406 -33.66 18.98 -3.67
CA HIS A 406 -34.30 18.04 -2.76
C HIS A 406 -35.66 18.52 -2.20
N SER A 407 -35.95 19.81 -2.20
CA SER A 407 -37.29 20.35 -1.89
C SER A 407 -38.23 20.13 -3.06
N ASP A 408 -37.81 20.49 -4.27
CA ASP A 408 -38.63 20.39 -5.50
C ASP A 408 -38.92 18.91 -5.84
N ALA A 409 -37.94 18.03 -5.68
CA ALA A 409 -38.14 16.58 -5.82
C ALA A 409 -39.08 15.98 -4.76
N ARG A 410 -39.17 16.57 -3.55
CA ARG A 410 -40.17 16.15 -2.56
C ARG A 410 -41.57 16.64 -2.93
N GLN A 411 -41.71 17.89 -3.34
CA GLN A 411 -43.00 18.43 -3.79
C GLN A 411 -43.55 17.63 -4.98
N SER A 412 -42.71 17.30 -5.98
CA SER A 412 -43.12 16.46 -7.10
C SER A 412 -43.56 15.04 -6.70
N LEU A 413 -43.00 14.48 -5.62
CA LEU A 413 -43.41 13.16 -5.10
C LEU A 413 -44.67 13.27 -4.22
N GLU A 414 -44.84 14.35 -3.47
CA GLU A 414 -46.06 14.65 -2.70
C GLU A 414 -47.25 14.89 -3.65
N ASP A 415 -47.04 15.60 -4.76
CA ASP A 415 -48.03 15.77 -5.84
C ASP A 415 -48.36 14.44 -6.54
N GLU A 416 -47.35 13.60 -6.87
CA GLU A 416 -47.59 12.27 -7.46
C GLU A 416 -48.37 11.37 -6.50
N ILE A 417 -48.04 11.37 -5.20
CA ILE A 417 -48.79 10.66 -4.16
C ILE A 417 -50.25 11.13 -4.13
N LEU A 418 -50.50 12.43 -4.16
CA LEU A 418 -51.87 12.98 -4.12
C LEU A 418 -52.70 12.62 -5.38
N VAL A 419 -52.05 12.52 -6.55
CA VAL A 419 -52.68 11.99 -7.77
C VAL A 419 -52.97 10.49 -7.65
N LEU A 420 -52.07 9.71 -7.03
CA LEU A 420 -52.28 8.28 -6.80
C LEU A 420 -53.35 7.99 -5.74
N GLU A 421 -53.43 8.81 -4.68
CA GLU A 421 -54.47 8.72 -3.64
C GLU A 421 -55.85 9.05 -4.21
N SER A 422 -55.99 10.13 -4.98
CA SER A 422 -57.26 10.46 -5.65
C SER A 422 -57.69 9.41 -6.68
N GLY A 423 -56.75 8.86 -7.46
CA GLY A 423 -57.04 7.72 -8.35
C GLY A 423 -57.41 6.43 -7.59
N PHE A 424 -56.86 6.21 -6.40
CA PHE A 424 -57.25 5.08 -5.54
C PHE A 424 -58.67 5.26 -4.97
N ASP A 425 -59.04 6.47 -4.55
CA ASP A 425 -60.40 6.79 -4.08
C ASP A 425 -61.44 6.65 -5.19
N GLU A 426 -61.12 7.05 -6.44
CA GLU A 426 -61.99 6.80 -7.60
C GLU A 426 -62.20 5.30 -7.85
N LEU A 427 -61.11 4.51 -7.86
CA LEU A 427 -61.19 3.04 -7.99
C LEU A 427 -61.93 2.38 -6.83
N GLN A 428 -61.82 2.91 -5.61
CA GLN A 428 -62.57 2.43 -4.45
C GLN A 428 -64.06 2.78 -4.57
N ALA A 429 -64.40 3.96 -5.10
CA ALA A 429 -65.79 4.34 -5.39
C ALA A 429 -66.39 3.50 -6.54
N GLU A 430 -65.62 3.16 -7.58
CA GLU A 430 -66.06 2.22 -8.63
C GLU A 430 -66.26 0.81 -8.09
N LYS A 431 -65.31 0.31 -7.28
CA LYS A 431 -65.43 -0.99 -6.60
C LYS A 431 -66.71 -1.05 -5.76
N LEU A 432 -67.04 -0.01 -5.00
CA LEU A 432 -68.27 0.04 -4.20
C LEU A 432 -69.54 -0.02 -5.08
N LYS A 433 -69.58 0.72 -6.21
CA LYS A 433 -70.69 0.65 -7.18
C LYS A 433 -70.85 -0.75 -7.79
N LEU A 434 -69.74 -1.43 -8.08
CA LEU A 434 -69.73 -2.80 -8.59
C LEU A 434 -70.17 -3.81 -7.51
N GLU A 435 -69.73 -3.64 -6.25
CA GLU A 435 -70.16 -4.47 -5.14
C GLU A 435 -71.65 -4.31 -4.82
N THR A 436 -72.22 -3.10 -4.90
CA THR A 436 -73.67 -2.90 -4.79
C THR A 436 -74.43 -3.55 -5.95
N SER A 437 -73.99 -3.36 -7.20
CA SER A 437 -74.64 -3.97 -8.36
C SER A 437 -74.58 -5.51 -8.35
N ILE A 438 -73.44 -6.09 -7.93
CA ILE A 438 -73.31 -7.53 -7.70
C ILE A 438 -74.26 -8.00 -6.59
N GLN A 439 -74.47 -7.19 -5.55
CA GLN A 439 -75.41 -7.54 -4.47
C GLN A 439 -76.88 -7.42 -4.90
N GLU A 440 -77.22 -6.44 -5.74
CA GLU A 440 -78.54 -6.32 -6.38
C GLU A 440 -78.83 -7.54 -7.27
N LEU A 441 -77.92 -7.90 -8.17
CA LEU A 441 -78.02 -9.10 -9.02
C LEU A 441 -78.11 -10.39 -8.19
N ARG A 442 -77.40 -10.48 -7.05
CA ARG A 442 -77.54 -11.60 -6.09
C ARG A 442 -78.91 -11.62 -5.44
N ASN A 443 -79.47 -10.46 -5.09
CA ASN A 443 -80.81 -10.34 -4.50
C ASN A 443 -81.89 -10.73 -5.52
N GLU A 444 -81.77 -10.30 -6.78
CA GLU A 444 -82.65 -10.71 -7.89
C GLU A 444 -82.57 -12.21 -8.15
N VAL A 445 -81.36 -12.79 -8.24
CA VAL A 445 -81.18 -14.23 -8.41
C VAL A 445 -81.71 -15.02 -7.20
N GLN A 446 -81.60 -14.48 -5.98
CA GLN A 446 -82.27 -15.07 -4.81
C GLN A 446 -83.79 -14.95 -4.88
N ALA A 447 -84.35 -13.83 -5.35
CA ALA A 447 -85.79 -13.66 -5.53
C ALA A 447 -86.35 -14.65 -6.57
N ALA A 448 -85.66 -14.79 -7.71
CA ALA A 448 -86.00 -15.76 -8.75
C ALA A 448 -85.89 -17.22 -8.26
N ARG A 449 -84.87 -17.55 -7.46
CA ARG A 449 -84.74 -18.87 -6.81
C ARG A 449 -85.86 -19.12 -5.79
N ARG A 450 -86.15 -18.17 -4.92
CA ARG A 450 -87.26 -18.26 -3.95
C ARG A 450 -88.62 -18.43 -4.65
N ALA A 451 -88.88 -17.71 -5.74
CA ALA A 451 -90.10 -17.88 -6.55
C ALA A 451 -90.19 -19.27 -7.21
N LYS A 452 -89.04 -19.86 -7.57
CA LYS A 452 -88.96 -21.24 -8.08
C LYS A 452 -89.13 -22.31 -6.98
N GLU A 453 -88.67 -22.02 -5.76
CA GLU A 453 -88.66 -22.97 -4.63
C GLU A 453 -89.97 -22.99 -3.83
N THR A 454 -90.66 -21.85 -3.67
CA THR A 454 -91.96 -21.79 -2.94
C THR A 454 -93.17 -22.15 -3.81
N GLY A 455 -93.00 -22.14 -5.14
CA GLY A 455 -94.07 -22.34 -6.12
C GLY A 455 -94.92 -21.08 -6.31
N THR A 456 -95.39 -20.85 -7.54
CA THR A 456 -96.09 -19.59 -7.90
C THR A 456 -97.30 -19.33 -6.98
N PRO A 457 -97.33 -18.18 -6.28
CA PRO A 457 -98.43 -17.83 -5.39
C PRO A 457 -99.78 -17.89 -6.11
N ALA A 458 -100.83 -18.27 -5.37
CA ALA A 458 -102.16 -18.51 -5.95
C ALA A 458 -102.73 -17.32 -6.75
N ARG A 459 -102.26 -16.10 -6.48
CA ARG A 459 -102.62 -14.88 -7.21
C ARG A 459 -102.23 -14.93 -8.70
N GLU A 460 -101.07 -15.48 -9.04
CA GLU A 460 -100.65 -15.64 -10.45
C GLU A 460 -101.38 -16.79 -11.13
N ARG A 461 -101.60 -17.91 -10.42
CA ARG A 461 -102.44 -19.00 -10.93
C ARG A 461 -103.88 -18.56 -11.18
N ASN A 462 -104.42 -17.67 -10.36
CA ASN A 462 -105.75 -17.10 -10.57
C ASN A 462 -105.74 -16.08 -11.70
N SER A 463 -104.76 -15.17 -11.79
CA SER A 463 -104.64 -14.24 -12.93
C SER A 463 -104.43 -14.96 -14.27
N LEU A 464 -103.68 -16.08 -14.29
CA LEU A 464 -103.55 -16.92 -15.47
C LEU A 464 -104.82 -17.72 -15.78
N ARG A 465 -105.64 -18.08 -14.77
CA ARG A 465 -106.98 -18.68 -14.98
C ARG A 465 -108.02 -17.66 -15.43
N GLU A 466 -107.92 -16.41 -15.02
CA GLU A 466 -108.74 -15.30 -15.51
C GLU A 466 -108.34 -14.93 -16.94
N LYS A 467 -107.04 -14.86 -17.25
CA LYS A 467 -106.54 -14.70 -18.62
C LYS A 467 -106.91 -15.88 -19.52
N LEU A 468 -106.88 -17.10 -19.00
CA LEU A 468 -107.36 -18.27 -19.75
C LEU A 468 -108.87 -18.18 -19.97
N ARG A 469 -109.68 -17.88 -18.94
CA ARG A 469 -111.13 -17.68 -19.11
C ARG A 469 -111.46 -16.55 -20.08
N ALA A 470 -110.69 -15.46 -20.06
CA ALA A 470 -110.81 -14.37 -21.03
C ALA A 470 -110.49 -14.86 -22.44
N THR A 471 -109.34 -15.52 -22.66
CA THR A 471 -109.01 -16.05 -24.00
C THR A 471 -109.90 -17.22 -24.42
N GLU A 472 -110.59 -17.90 -23.51
CA GLU A 472 -111.64 -18.88 -23.81
C GLU A 472 -112.97 -18.21 -24.15
N SER A 473 -113.38 -17.12 -23.49
CA SER A 473 -114.52 -16.31 -23.94
C SER A 473 -114.23 -15.55 -25.24
N ASP A 474 -112.98 -15.14 -25.47
CA ASP A 474 -112.53 -14.54 -26.72
C ASP A 474 -112.49 -15.61 -27.82
N ARG A 475 -112.00 -16.82 -27.54
CA ARG A 475 -112.07 -17.97 -28.47
C ARG A 475 -113.51 -18.33 -28.81
N ASP A 476 -114.40 -18.40 -27.83
CA ASP A 476 -115.77 -18.87 -28.04
C ASP A 476 -116.64 -17.76 -28.66
N SER A 477 -116.38 -16.48 -28.36
CA SER A 477 -116.96 -15.36 -29.13
C SER A 477 -116.40 -15.28 -30.55
N LEU A 478 -115.08 -15.44 -30.75
CA LEU A 478 -114.48 -15.60 -32.08
C LEU A 478 -115.05 -16.81 -32.82
N ARG A 479 -115.45 -17.88 -32.12
CA ARG A 479 -116.14 -19.03 -32.71
C ARG A 479 -117.56 -18.67 -33.14
N THR A 480 -118.28 -17.86 -32.37
CA THR A 480 -119.58 -17.33 -32.81
C THR A 480 -119.46 -16.33 -33.94
N THR A 481 -118.40 -15.51 -34.01
CA THR A 481 -118.16 -14.63 -35.18
C THR A 481 -117.63 -15.40 -36.38
N ILE A 482 -116.89 -16.50 -36.20
CA ILE A 482 -116.55 -17.41 -37.30
C ILE A 482 -117.83 -18.06 -37.82
N GLN A 483 -118.74 -18.52 -36.96
CA GLN A 483 -120.03 -19.07 -37.39
C GLN A 483 -120.95 -18.02 -38.03
N SER A 484 -120.92 -16.75 -37.59
CA SER A 484 -121.64 -15.67 -38.27
C SER A 484 -120.98 -15.31 -39.59
N LEU A 485 -119.64 -15.28 -39.68
CA LEU A 485 -118.89 -15.06 -40.91
C LEU A 485 -118.99 -16.23 -41.90
N GLU A 486 -119.17 -17.46 -41.43
CA GLU A 486 -119.48 -18.64 -42.26
C GLU A 486 -120.90 -18.53 -42.82
N ALA A 487 -121.89 -18.15 -42.00
CA ALA A 487 -123.25 -17.88 -42.46
C ALA A 487 -123.34 -16.65 -43.39
N GLU A 488 -122.57 -15.59 -43.13
CA GLU A 488 -122.42 -14.43 -44.01
C GLU A 488 -121.65 -14.77 -45.28
N LEU A 489 -120.69 -15.71 -45.24
CA LEU A 489 -119.97 -16.20 -46.41
C LEU A 489 -120.87 -17.07 -47.29
N ASP A 490 -121.68 -17.97 -46.71
CA ASP A 490 -122.71 -18.72 -47.44
C ASP A 490 -123.76 -17.77 -48.05
N ALA A 491 -124.20 -16.77 -47.29
CA ALA A 491 -125.08 -15.71 -47.81
C ALA A 491 -124.40 -14.87 -48.91
N ALA A 492 -123.10 -14.59 -48.80
CA ALA A 492 -122.33 -13.86 -49.81
C ALA A 492 -121.99 -14.71 -51.04
N ILE A 493 -121.93 -16.04 -50.91
CA ILE A 493 -121.82 -16.99 -52.02
C ILE A 493 -123.17 -17.04 -52.77
N GLN A 494 -124.30 -17.09 -52.06
CA GLN A 494 -125.64 -16.95 -52.67
C GLN A 494 -125.84 -15.56 -53.29
N ALA A 495 -125.33 -14.49 -52.69
CA ALA A 495 -125.36 -13.14 -53.27
C ALA A 495 -124.41 -12.98 -54.48
N LYS A 496 -123.29 -13.71 -54.53
CA LYS A 496 -122.39 -13.74 -55.69
C LYS A 496 -123.02 -14.41 -56.92
N THR A 497 -124.03 -15.25 -56.75
CA THR A 497 -124.90 -15.69 -57.86
C THR A 497 -125.92 -14.63 -58.32
N SER A 498 -125.98 -13.43 -57.70
CA SER A 498 -126.95 -12.39 -58.03
C SER A 498 -126.44 -10.93 -57.88
N GLY A 499 -125.60 -10.47 -58.81
CA GLY A 499 -125.49 -9.04 -59.21
C GLY A 499 -124.91 -8.03 -58.20
N THR A 500 -123.70 -7.54 -58.48
CA THR A 500 -123.02 -6.45 -57.74
C THR A 500 -123.70 -5.08 -57.84
N PRO A 501 -123.55 -4.22 -56.80
CA PRO A 501 -123.52 -2.78 -57.03
C PRO A 501 -122.40 -2.01 -56.28
N VAL A 502 -121.33 -1.68 -57.02
CA VAL A 502 -120.55 -0.41 -56.96
C VAL A 502 -119.79 -0.01 -55.67
N ARG A 503 -120.32 -0.19 -54.46
CA ARG A 503 -119.84 0.50 -53.24
C ARG A 503 -118.40 0.13 -52.83
N GLU A 504 -118.09 -1.16 -52.83
CA GLU A 504 -116.76 -1.69 -52.49
C GLU A 504 -115.66 -1.18 -53.43
N GLN A 505 -115.97 -1.04 -54.72
CA GLN A 505 -115.04 -0.56 -55.73
C GLN A 505 -114.65 0.92 -55.49
N HIS A 506 -115.51 1.69 -54.82
CA HIS A 506 -115.22 3.08 -54.46
C HIS A 506 -114.34 3.18 -53.20
N GLU A 507 -114.51 2.28 -52.21
CA GLU A 507 -113.63 2.20 -51.04
C GLU A 507 -112.21 1.76 -51.40
N LEU A 508 -112.06 0.75 -52.27
CA LEU A 508 -110.75 0.30 -52.72
C LEU A 508 -110.00 1.42 -53.46
N ARG A 509 -110.71 2.23 -54.27
CA ARG A 509 -110.18 3.44 -54.93
C ARG A 509 -109.92 4.62 -53.99
N GLN A 510 -110.36 4.55 -52.73
CA GLN A 510 -109.99 5.51 -51.69
C GLN A 510 -108.74 5.02 -50.94
N LYS A 511 -108.75 3.77 -50.48
CA LYS A 511 -107.62 3.12 -49.77
C LYS A 511 -106.33 3.12 -50.60
N LEU A 512 -106.44 3.02 -51.94
CA LEU A 512 -105.29 3.15 -52.85
C LEU A 512 -104.69 4.58 -52.83
N ARG A 513 -105.51 5.62 -52.96
CA ARG A 513 -105.05 7.03 -52.92
C ARG A 513 -104.44 7.41 -51.56
N GLU A 514 -104.98 6.86 -50.48
CA GLU A 514 -104.41 7.01 -49.14
C GLU A 514 -103.06 6.29 -48.97
N ALA A 515 -102.72 5.30 -49.80
CA ALA A 515 -101.41 4.66 -49.84
C ALA A 515 -100.43 5.46 -50.74
N GLU A 516 -100.89 5.90 -51.91
CA GLU A 516 -100.13 6.75 -52.84
C GLU A 516 -99.64 8.05 -52.17
N GLY A 517 -100.52 8.74 -51.43
CA GLY A 517 -100.16 9.93 -50.66
C GLY A 517 -99.13 9.68 -49.54
N ARG A 518 -99.14 8.48 -48.95
CA ARG A 518 -98.12 8.08 -47.96
C ARG A 518 -96.77 7.77 -48.61
N ALA A 519 -96.77 7.16 -49.80
CA ALA A 519 -95.54 6.93 -50.56
C ALA A 519 -94.87 8.26 -50.96
N ALA A 520 -95.62 9.22 -51.49
CA ALA A 520 -95.11 10.55 -51.83
C ALA A 520 -94.53 11.30 -50.61
N SER A 521 -95.20 11.23 -49.46
CA SER A 521 -94.70 11.84 -48.22
C SER A 521 -93.40 11.21 -47.71
N LEU A 522 -93.20 9.90 -47.93
CA LEU A 522 -91.94 9.22 -47.60
C LEU A 522 -90.84 9.55 -48.61
N GLN A 523 -91.16 9.68 -49.90
CA GLN A 523 -90.20 10.04 -50.94
C GLN A 523 -89.62 11.45 -50.71
N ASN A 524 -90.47 12.45 -50.45
CA ASN A 524 -90.01 13.80 -50.08
C ASN A 524 -89.15 13.81 -48.79
N ARG A 525 -89.37 12.84 -47.89
CA ARG A 525 -88.59 12.66 -46.65
C ARG A 525 -87.22 12.01 -46.90
N VAL A 526 -87.08 11.22 -47.95
CA VAL A 526 -85.79 10.69 -48.42
C VAL A 526 -85.00 11.80 -49.10
N GLU A 527 -85.58 12.53 -50.06
CA GLU A 527 -84.90 13.63 -50.76
C GLU A 527 -84.37 14.72 -49.81
N THR A 528 -85.12 15.04 -48.74
CA THR A 528 -84.65 15.99 -47.71
C THR A 528 -83.50 15.44 -46.87
N LEU A 529 -83.50 14.16 -46.52
CA LEU A 529 -82.38 13.52 -45.80
C LEU A 529 -81.15 13.35 -46.69
N GLU A 530 -81.33 13.09 -47.99
CA GLU A 530 -80.22 13.02 -48.96
C GLU A 530 -79.57 14.40 -49.15
N TYR A 531 -80.36 15.47 -49.27
CA TYR A 531 -79.86 16.85 -49.32
C TYR A 531 -79.15 17.27 -48.01
N GLU A 532 -79.72 16.95 -46.85
CA GLU A 532 -79.06 17.18 -45.55
C GLU A 532 -77.71 16.44 -45.48
N LEU A 533 -77.65 15.18 -45.91
CA LEU A 533 -76.46 14.35 -45.86
C LEU A 533 -75.39 14.79 -46.87
N GLU A 534 -75.77 15.20 -48.08
CA GLU A 534 -74.84 15.79 -49.06
C GLU A 534 -74.27 17.13 -48.56
N SER A 535 -75.11 17.98 -47.95
CA SER A 535 -74.63 19.24 -47.34
C SER A 535 -73.61 18.97 -46.21
N ALA A 536 -73.86 17.96 -45.38
CA ALA A 536 -72.95 17.55 -44.31
C ALA A 536 -71.64 16.95 -44.83
N GLN A 537 -71.65 16.32 -46.02
CA GLN A 537 -70.43 15.87 -46.70
C GLN A 537 -69.62 17.04 -47.29
N GLN A 538 -70.28 18.03 -47.91
CA GLN A 538 -69.59 19.23 -48.43
C GLN A 538 -68.94 20.07 -47.31
N VAL A 539 -69.59 20.20 -46.15
CA VAL A 539 -69.02 20.88 -44.96
C VAL A 539 -67.79 20.15 -44.41
N LYS A 540 -67.75 18.81 -44.47
CA LYS A 540 -66.55 18.01 -44.11
C LYS A 540 -65.40 18.17 -45.09
N GLY A 541 -65.66 18.53 -46.36
CA GLY A 541 -64.63 18.75 -47.37
C GLY A 541 -63.92 20.11 -47.30
N SER A 542 -64.46 21.08 -46.56
CA SER A 542 -64.08 22.50 -46.69
C SER A 542 -63.72 23.23 -45.38
N SER A 543 -63.80 22.57 -44.23
CA SER A 543 -63.63 23.19 -42.90
C SER A 543 -62.29 22.87 -42.20
N THR A 544 -61.99 23.57 -41.11
CA THR A 544 -60.62 23.77 -40.60
C THR A 544 -59.84 22.54 -40.07
N PRO A 545 -60.44 21.46 -39.52
CA PRO A 545 -59.66 20.47 -38.76
C PRO A 545 -58.49 19.80 -39.50
N ASP A 546 -58.63 19.51 -40.80
CA ASP A 546 -57.55 18.85 -41.56
C ASP A 546 -56.45 19.83 -42.03
N ARG A 547 -56.70 21.13 -41.98
CA ARG A 547 -55.68 22.18 -42.14
C ARG A 547 -54.93 22.39 -40.82
N GLU A 548 -55.64 22.56 -39.72
CA GLU A 548 -55.07 22.64 -38.37
C GLU A 548 -54.21 21.41 -38.06
N ARG A 549 -54.68 20.21 -38.43
CA ARG A 549 -53.93 18.96 -38.28
C ARG A 549 -52.66 18.88 -39.13
N LYS A 550 -52.64 19.51 -40.31
CA LYS A 550 -51.41 19.64 -41.14
C LYS A 550 -50.44 20.65 -40.54
N GLU A 551 -50.93 21.80 -40.08
CA GLU A 551 -50.11 22.82 -39.41
C GLU A 551 -49.55 22.30 -38.07
N LEU A 552 -50.33 21.52 -37.30
CA LEU A 552 -49.86 20.84 -36.08
C LEU A 552 -48.82 19.76 -36.38
N LYS A 553 -48.99 18.95 -37.43
CA LYS A 553 -47.95 18.00 -37.87
C LYS A 553 -46.67 18.70 -38.31
N GLN A 554 -46.77 19.84 -38.99
CA GLN A 554 -45.61 20.63 -39.42
C GLN A 554 -44.90 21.28 -38.21
N LYS A 555 -45.66 21.77 -37.22
CA LYS A 555 -45.13 22.29 -35.94
C LYS A 555 -44.46 21.17 -35.13
N LEU A 556 -45.05 19.97 -35.10
CA LEU A 556 -44.50 18.79 -34.44
C LEU A 556 -43.17 18.36 -35.08
N GLY A 557 -43.13 18.15 -36.40
CA GLY A 557 -41.88 17.84 -37.11
C GLY A 557 -40.81 18.93 -36.97
N GLY A 558 -41.21 20.20 -36.86
CA GLY A 558 -40.32 21.32 -36.56
C GLY A 558 -39.84 21.37 -35.10
N ALA A 559 -40.57 20.76 -34.16
CA ALA A 559 -40.15 20.57 -32.77
C ALA A 559 -39.24 19.34 -32.64
N GLU A 560 -39.60 18.21 -33.24
CA GLU A 560 -38.77 16.99 -33.34
C GLU A 560 -37.39 17.33 -33.95
N SER A 561 -37.35 18.13 -35.03
CA SER A 561 -36.11 18.61 -35.66
C SER A 561 -35.28 19.55 -34.77
N LYS A 562 -35.88 20.19 -33.76
CA LYS A 562 -35.17 20.99 -32.76
C LYS A 562 -34.68 20.13 -31.60
N VAL A 563 -35.49 19.18 -31.14
CA VAL A 563 -35.11 18.23 -30.10
C VAL A 563 -33.90 17.41 -30.56
N ALA A 564 -33.92 16.87 -31.78
CA ALA A 564 -32.79 16.14 -32.34
C ALA A 564 -31.49 16.97 -32.38
N ARG A 565 -31.56 18.26 -32.77
CA ARG A 565 -30.39 19.16 -32.76
C ARG A 565 -29.92 19.53 -31.36
N LEU A 566 -30.85 19.68 -30.41
CA LEU A 566 -30.50 19.94 -29.01
C LEU A 566 -29.87 18.69 -28.37
N GLN A 567 -30.31 17.48 -28.74
CA GLN A 567 -29.68 16.23 -28.34
C GLN A 567 -28.27 16.10 -28.94
N GLU A 568 -28.10 16.33 -30.24
CA GLU A 568 -26.78 16.37 -30.91
C GLU A 568 -25.84 17.42 -30.26
N GLN A 569 -26.37 18.58 -29.86
CA GLN A 569 -25.59 19.60 -29.14
C GLN A 569 -25.26 19.17 -27.70
N ILE A 570 -26.19 18.53 -26.97
CA ILE A 570 -25.94 18.01 -25.62
C ILE A 570 -24.88 16.90 -25.68
N GLU A 571 -25.01 15.94 -26.59
CA GLU A 571 -24.00 14.88 -26.80
C GLU A 571 -22.61 15.46 -27.11
N SER A 572 -22.52 16.53 -27.91
CA SER A 572 -21.24 17.21 -28.16
C SER A 572 -20.67 17.92 -26.92
N LEU A 573 -21.53 18.57 -26.12
CA LEU A 573 -21.10 19.27 -24.90
C LEU A 573 -20.76 18.31 -23.76
N GLU A 574 -21.42 17.15 -23.69
CA GLU A 574 -21.08 16.06 -22.77
C GLU A 574 -19.75 15.41 -23.15
N ALA A 575 -19.47 15.24 -24.45
CA ALA A 575 -18.17 14.77 -24.93
C ALA A 575 -17.04 15.77 -24.64
N ASP A 576 -17.26 17.07 -24.89
CA ASP A 576 -16.30 18.13 -24.57
C ASP A 576 -16.07 18.26 -23.05
N LEU A 577 -17.11 18.12 -22.22
CA LEU A 577 -16.99 18.09 -20.76
C LEU A 577 -16.24 16.86 -20.27
N ALA A 578 -16.51 15.67 -20.82
CA ALA A 578 -15.77 14.46 -20.48
C ALA A 578 -14.29 14.57 -20.84
N PHE A 579 -13.99 15.14 -22.02
CA PHE A 579 -12.61 15.42 -22.45
C PHE A 579 -11.93 16.43 -21.51
N ALA A 580 -12.57 17.56 -21.20
CA ALA A 580 -12.02 18.57 -20.29
C ALA A 580 -11.83 18.06 -18.85
N GLN A 581 -12.73 17.19 -18.36
CA GLN A 581 -12.55 16.51 -17.07
C GLN A 581 -11.35 15.55 -17.11
N GLN A 582 -11.17 14.80 -18.20
CA GLN A 582 -10.04 13.89 -18.36
C GLN A 582 -8.69 14.62 -18.52
N GLU A 583 -8.64 15.73 -19.26
CA GLU A 583 -7.45 16.59 -19.30
C GLU A 583 -7.16 17.18 -17.91
N LYS A 584 -8.18 17.59 -17.14
CA LYS A 584 -7.98 18.06 -15.77
C LYS A 584 -7.42 16.97 -14.87
N THR A 585 -7.97 15.74 -14.87
CA THR A 585 -7.43 14.67 -14.03
C THR A 585 -5.99 14.33 -14.42
N ILE A 586 -5.65 14.33 -15.71
CA ILE A 586 -4.27 14.13 -16.18
C ILE A 586 -3.34 15.31 -15.77
N ALA A 587 -3.86 16.54 -15.68
CA ALA A 587 -3.10 17.69 -15.19
C ALA A 587 -2.88 17.64 -13.67
N ASP A 588 -3.92 17.32 -12.89
CA ASP A 588 -3.87 17.14 -11.45
C ASP A 588 -2.91 15.97 -11.09
N GLU A 589 -3.04 14.81 -11.75
CA GLU A 589 -2.11 13.66 -11.61
C GLU A 589 -0.65 14.02 -11.95
N ARG A 590 -0.43 14.85 -12.98
CA ARG A 590 0.92 15.35 -13.32
C ARG A 590 1.47 16.30 -12.28
N MET A 591 0.62 17.12 -11.66
CA MET A 591 1.01 18.02 -10.57
C MET A 591 1.38 17.22 -9.32
N ASP A 592 0.54 16.26 -8.92
CA ASP A 592 0.81 15.33 -7.81
C ASP A 592 2.10 14.53 -8.07
N LEU A 593 2.30 13.98 -9.27
CA LEU A 593 3.53 13.27 -9.63
C LEU A 593 4.76 14.20 -9.61
N HIS A 594 4.64 15.44 -10.08
CA HIS A 594 5.72 16.42 -10.04
C HIS A 594 6.10 16.78 -8.60
N ASP A 595 5.12 17.02 -7.73
CA ASP A 595 5.39 17.41 -6.35
C ASP A 595 5.85 16.22 -5.48
N ASN A 596 5.39 15.00 -5.76
CA ASN A 596 5.99 13.78 -5.19
C ASN A 596 7.46 13.61 -5.64
N LEU A 597 7.79 13.89 -6.91
CA LEU A 597 9.17 13.80 -7.42
C LEU A 597 10.06 14.90 -6.82
N LYS A 598 9.55 16.12 -6.69
CA LYS A 598 10.18 17.24 -5.99
C LYS A 598 10.43 16.92 -4.52
N GLN A 599 9.44 16.37 -3.81
CA GLN A 599 9.56 15.95 -2.41
C GLN A 599 10.60 14.83 -2.26
N ALA A 600 10.56 13.78 -3.10
CA ALA A 600 11.56 12.71 -3.09
C ALA A 600 12.99 13.22 -3.40
N LYS A 601 13.12 14.27 -4.22
CA LYS A 601 14.41 14.94 -4.49
C LYS A 601 14.90 15.73 -3.28
N ILE A 602 14.03 16.46 -2.59
CA ILE A 602 14.36 17.15 -1.33
C ILE A 602 14.79 16.13 -0.26
N GLU A 603 14.05 15.04 -0.09
CA GLU A 603 14.39 13.97 0.86
C GLU A 603 15.73 13.29 0.51
N ALA A 604 16.05 13.10 -0.77
CA ALA A 604 17.35 12.60 -1.20
C ALA A 604 18.49 13.59 -0.90
N GLU A 605 18.28 14.89 -1.12
CA GLU A 605 19.25 15.95 -0.81
C GLU A 605 19.45 16.09 0.71
N GLU A 606 18.38 16.03 1.52
CA GLU A 606 18.46 15.99 2.98
C GLU A 606 19.22 14.76 3.50
N LEU A 607 18.92 13.56 2.98
CA LEU A 607 19.62 12.33 3.35
C LEU A 607 21.11 12.40 2.97
N GLN A 608 21.45 13.01 1.85
CA GLN A 608 22.83 13.21 1.43
C GLN A 608 23.58 14.23 2.32
N ILE A 609 22.90 15.30 2.77
CA ILE A 609 23.44 16.23 3.78
C ILE A 609 23.63 15.52 5.12
N GLN A 610 22.67 14.71 5.56
CA GLN A 610 22.78 13.93 6.80
C GLN A 610 23.94 12.91 6.74
N LEU A 611 24.16 12.26 5.60
CA LEU A 611 25.32 11.39 5.40
C LEU A 611 26.64 12.18 5.50
N GLN A 612 26.76 13.33 4.80
CA GLN A 612 27.95 14.18 4.91
C GLN A 612 28.19 14.68 6.34
N GLU A 613 27.14 14.99 7.11
CA GLU A 613 27.27 15.32 8.52
C GLU A 613 27.77 14.12 9.36
N ARG A 614 27.27 12.91 9.09
CA ARG A 614 27.75 11.70 9.78
C ARG A 614 29.21 11.42 9.45
N ASP A 615 29.61 11.55 8.19
CA ASP A 615 31.00 11.36 7.76
C ASP A 615 31.93 12.42 8.39
N ARG A 616 31.50 13.69 8.46
CA ARG A 616 32.22 14.74 9.21
C ARG A 616 32.35 14.42 10.70
N LYS A 617 31.29 13.90 11.34
CA LYS A 617 31.29 13.50 12.76
C LYS A 617 32.17 12.26 13.00
N ILE A 618 32.19 11.29 12.09
CA ILE A 618 33.10 10.14 12.11
C ILE A 618 34.55 10.61 11.94
N ALA A 619 34.84 11.49 10.98
CA ALA A 619 36.18 12.05 10.77
C ALA A 619 36.67 12.87 11.98
N ALA A 620 35.81 13.67 12.61
CA ALA A 620 36.12 14.38 13.84
C ALA A 620 36.38 13.41 15.02
N SER A 621 35.59 12.33 15.15
CA SER A 621 35.81 11.30 16.16
C SER A 621 37.13 10.54 15.93
N ALA A 622 37.48 10.23 14.68
CA ALA A 622 38.73 9.55 14.33
C ALA A 622 39.96 10.43 14.56
N ARG A 623 39.85 11.76 14.37
CA ARG A 623 40.88 12.72 14.78
C ARG A 623 41.07 12.70 16.30
N LYS A 624 39.99 12.89 17.08
CA LYS A 624 40.05 12.81 18.55
C LYS A 624 40.61 11.47 19.05
N GLU A 625 40.28 10.35 18.41
CA GLU A 625 40.86 9.05 18.75
C GLU A 625 42.38 9.01 18.46
N GLY A 626 42.83 9.59 17.34
CA GLY A 626 44.25 9.77 17.03
C GLY A 626 44.98 10.66 18.04
N ASP A 627 44.37 11.78 18.43
CA ASP A 627 44.92 12.72 19.42
C ASP A 627 45.02 12.06 20.82
N LEU A 628 43.98 11.35 21.25
CA LEU A 628 43.99 10.57 22.50
C LEU A 628 45.00 9.42 22.47
N ARG A 629 45.15 8.72 21.33
CA ARG A 629 46.19 7.70 21.13
C ARG A 629 47.59 8.29 21.20
N ARG A 630 47.79 9.52 20.73
CA ARG A 630 49.05 10.26 20.83
C ARG A 630 49.34 10.66 22.28
N GLN A 631 48.40 11.31 22.97
CA GLN A 631 48.52 11.66 24.38
C GLN A 631 48.82 10.44 25.26
N LEU A 632 48.15 9.31 25.00
CA LEU A 632 48.38 8.05 25.70
C LEU A 632 49.72 7.38 25.33
N SER A 633 50.38 7.80 24.24
CA SER A 633 51.77 7.42 23.92
C SER A 633 52.77 8.36 24.60
N GLU A 634 52.48 9.66 24.65
CA GLU A 634 53.32 10.67 25.31
C GLU A 634 53.35 10.44 26.83
N ALA A 635 52.20 10.22 27.48
CA ALA A 635 52.11 9.86 28.89
C ALA A 635 52.76 8.49 29.23
N ARG A 636 52.88 7.58 28.25
CA ARG A 636 53.66 6.33 28.44
C ARG A 636 55.16 6.60 28.42
N GLN A 637 55.61 7.49 27.53
CA GLN A 637 57.01 7.91 27.47
C GLN A 637 57.41 8.61 28.78
N GLU A 638 56.56 9.51 29.30
CA GLU A 638 56.74 10.16 30.60
C GLU A 638 56.82 9.16 31.77
N VAL A 639 56.01 8.09 31.75
CA VAL A 639 56.07 7.02 32.75
C VAL A 639 57.37 6.20 32.64
N GLU A 640 57.86 5.90 31.44
CA GLU A 640 59.17 5.26 31.25
C GLU A 640 60.31 6.17 31.74
N ASP A 641 60.30 7.45 31.39
CA ASP A 641 61.31 8.43 31.82
C ASP A 641 61.28 8.64 33.35
N CYS A 642 60.10 8.63 33.97
CA CYS A 642 59.96 8.64 35.43
C CYS A 642 60.47 7.35 36.08
N GLN A 643 60.25 6.19 35.47
CA GLN A 643 60.79 4.91 35.97
C GLN A 643 62.31 4.85 35.85
N ILE A 644 62.90 5.42 34.80
CA ILE A 644 64.36 5.63 34.69
C ILE A 644 64.85 6.52 35.84
N HIS A 645 64.21 7.68 36.07
CA HIS A 645 64.57 8.57 37.18
C HIS A 645 64.45 7.92 38.56
N ILE A 646 63.41 7.11 38.79
CA ILE A 646 63.25 6.33 40.03
C ILE A 646 64.41 5.33 40.17
N SER A 647 64.76 4.59 39.11
CA SER A 647 65.88 3.64 39.16
C SER A 647 67.24 4.31 39.43
N GLU A 648 67.46 5.53 38.93
CA GLU A 648 68.63 6.34 39.27
C GLU A 648 68.62 6.79 40.74
N LEU A 649 67.46 7.21 41.28
CA LEU A 649 67.34 7.60 42.68
C LEU A 649 67.51 6.39 43.63
N GLU A 650 67.03 5.20 43.24
CA GLU A 650 67.29 3.94 43.94
C GLU A 650 68.80 3.60 43.91
N ALA A 651 69.47 3.72 42.76
CA ALA A 651 70.92 3.50 42.67
C ALA A 651 71.72 4.50 43.53
N ARG A 652 71.34 5.79 43.50
CA ARG A 652 71.97 6.85 44.31
C ARG A 652 71.74 6.65 45.82
N THR A 653 70.55 6.22 46.22
CA THR A 653 70.24 5.94 47.64
C THR A 653 70.94 4.67 48.13
N GLN A 654 71.00 3.60 47.33
CA GLN A 654 71.80 2.41 47.63
C GLN A 654 73.28 2.76 47.84
N ALA A 655 73.88 3.54 46.93
CA ALA A 655 75.24 4.06 47.08
C ALA A 655 75.42 4.93 48.34
N GLY A 656 74.39 5.71 48.71
CA GLY A 656 74.34 6.44 49.98
C GLY A 656 74.40 5.51 51.20
N THR A 657 73.61 4.44 51.24
CA THR A 657 73.64 3.46 52.34
C THR A 657 74.97 2.70 52.44
N GLY A 658 75.68 2.52 51.32
CA GLY A 658 77.05 2.00 51.31
C GLY A 658 78.00 2.90 52.10
N LYS A 659 78.04 4.19 51.75
CA LYS A 659 78.86 5.20 52.44
C LYS A 659 78.45 5.37 53.90
N GLU A 660 77.16 5.25 54.22
CA GLU A 660 76.69 5.30 55.62
C GLU A 660 77.22 4.11 56.44
N ARG A 661 77.32 2.91 55.86
CA ARG A 661 77.94 1.74 56.52
C ARG A 661 79.45 1.92 56.72
N GLU A 662 80.15 2.48 55.74
CA GLU A 662 81.58 2.82 55.85
C GLU A 662 81.82 3.83 56.97
N LEU A 663 81.05 4.93 57.01
CA LEU A 663 81.11 5.93 58.07
C LEU A 663 80.73 5.36 59.44
N ARG A 664 79.76 4.44 59.53
CA ARG A 664 79.43 3.73 60.79
C ARG A 664 80.55 2.82 61.28
N ASN A 665 81.34 2.22 60.37
CA ASN A 665 82.52 1.43 60.74
C ASN A 665 83.66 2.33 61.23
N GLN A 666 83.96 3.41 60.51
CA GLN A 666 84.96 4.41 60.94
C GLN A 666 84.59 5.05 62.30
N LEU A 667 83.30 5.34 62.52
CA LEU A 667 82.79 5.81 63.82
C LEU A 667 82.82 4.75 64.93
N LYS A 668 83.06 3.47 64.62
CA LYS A 668 83.33 2.43 65.61
C LYS A 668 84.82 2.40 65.92
N GLU A 669 85.67 2.35 64.91
CA GLU A 669 87.14 2.39 65.04
C GLU A 669 87.61 3.61 65.86
N LEU A 670 87.01 4.78 65.63
CA LEU A 670 87.29 6.00 66.40
C LEU A 670 86.80 5.96 67.87
N ARG A 671 85.80 5.13 68.21
CA ARG A 671 85.40 4.90 69.62
C ARG A 671 86.38 3.95 70.30
N ASP A 672 86.74 2.88 69.62
CA ASP A 672 87.67 1.88 70.12
C ASP A 672 89.06 2.53 70.38
N ALA A 673 89.49 3.45 69.51
CA ALA A 673 90.68 4.30 69.74
C ALA A 673 90.51 5.32 70.89
N ARG A 674 89.33 5.92 71.06
CA ARG A 674 89.07 6.89 72.15
C ARG A 674 89.14 6.24 73.53
N ILE A 675 88.70 4.99 73.67
CA ILE A 675 88.79 4.22 74.92
C ILE A 675 90.26 4.01 75.32
N GLN A 676 91.14 3.74 74.36
CA GLN A 676 92.59 3.57 74.60
C GLN A 676 93.28 4.87 75.07
N ILE A 677 92.74 6.05 74.72
CA ILE A 677 93.24 7.33 75.22
C ILE A 677 92.77 7.57 76.66
N GLU A 678 91.51 7.28 76.99
CA GLU A 678 90.98 7.40 78.36
C GLU A 678 91.69 6.45 79.35
N GLU A 679 92.18 5.28 78.90
CA GLU A 679 93.04 4.39 79.71
C GLU A 679 94.49 4.89 79.92
N LEU A 680 95.00 5.75 79.03
CA LEU A 680 96.35 6.33 79.14
C LEU A 680 96.34 7.63 79.98
N GLU A 681 95.31 8.47 79.85
CA GLU A 681 95.18 9.71 80.63
C GLU A 681 95.03 9.42 82.14
N MET A 682 94.40 8.31 82.52
CA MET A 682 94.35 7.85 83.92
C MET A 682 95.73 7.50 84.53
N GLN A 683 96.78 7.31 83.73
CA GLN A 683 98.10 6.89 84.23
C GLN A 683 99.08 8.04 84.50
N LEU A 684 98.72 9.30 84.18
CA LEU A 684 99.60 10.47 84.29
C LEU A 684 99.12 11.57 85.24
N GLY A 685 97.96 11.41 85.89
CA GLY A 685 97.34 12.45 86.73
C GLY A 685 98.04 12.75 88.08
N ASP A 686 99.04 11.98 88.49
CA ASP A 686 99.47 11.93 89.90
C ASP A 686 100.95 12.28 90.15
N ARG A 687 101.31 13.58 90.04
CA ARG A 687 102.43 14.18 90.81
C ARG A 687 102.57 15.72 90.75
N LYS A 688 102.27 16.33 91.91
CA LYS A 688 102.94 17.52 92.54
C LYS A 688 102.99 18.88 91.81
N GLY A 689 102.52 19.91 92.51
CA GLY A 689 102.96 21.32 92.35
C GLY A 689 103.82 21.83 93.53
N SER A 690 103.75 23.15 93.80
CA SER A 690 104.54 23.92 94.79
C SER A 690 105.97 24.29 94.32
N SER A 691 106.55 25.46 94.61
CA SER A 691 106.31 26.37 95.76
C SER A 691 106.63 27.86 95.52
N SER A 692 106.06 28.74 96.37
CA SER A 692 106.59 30.01 96.94
C SER A 692 107.48 31.00 96.12
N GLY A 693 107.39 32.33 96.29
CA GLY A 693 106.48 33.12 97.12
C GLY A 693 107.02 34.51 97.53
N HIS A 694 106.18 35.55 97.37
CA HIS A 694 106.15 36.77 98.19
C HIS A 694 107.28 37.83 98.10
N ALA A 695 107.62 38.28 96.88
CA ALA A 695 108.10 39.64 96.66
C ALA A 695 106.96 40.68 96.62
N ARG A 696 106.26 40.82 97.76
CA ARG A 696 105.58 42.02 98.29
C ARG A 696 104.81 42.95 97.33
N ARG A 697 103.47 42.85 97.36
CA ARG A 697 102.49 43.94 97.59
C ARG A 697 102.45 45.21 96.72
N GLU A 698 103.31 45.37 95.72
CA GLU A 698 103.28 46.49 94.77
C GLU A 698 102.67 46.09 93.41
N VAL A 699 102.53 44.78 93.19
CA VAL A 699 101.92 44.18 91.98
C VAL A 699 100.40 44.03 92.12
N GLU A 700 99.85 43.83 93.32
CA GLU A 700 98.41 43.57 93.55
C GLU A 700 97.50 44.71 93.03
N LEU A 701 97.95 45.96 93.07
CA LEU A 701 97.22 47.12 92.50
C LEU A 701 97.36 47.24 90.97
N LYS A 702 98.25 46.45 90.34
CA LYS A 702 98.42 46.36 88.88
C LYS A 702 97.82 45.07 88.29
N THR A 703 97.60 44.03 89.09
CA THR A 703 96.79 42.87 88.68
C THR A 703 95.31 43.21 88.67
N GLN A 704 94.77 43.91 89.68
CA GLN A 704 93.36 44.32 89.70
C GLN A 704 92.94 45.15 88.48
N LEU A 705 93.86 45.96 87.91
CA LEU A 705 93.64 46.77 86.70
C LEU A 705 93.95 46.01 85.38
N ARG A 706 94.33 44.73 85.47
CA ARG A 706 94.46 43.78 84.35
C ARG A 706 93.37 42.72 84.41
N GLU A 707 93.00 42.25 85.60
CA GLU A 707 91.90 41.32 85.86
C GLU A 707 90.59 41.95 85.36
N THR A 708 90.27 43.18 85.77
CA THR A 708 89.13 43.96 85.24
C THR A 708 89.19 44.30 83.74
N LYS A 709 90.32 44.07 83.08
CA LYS A 709 90.44 44.17 81.60
C LYS A 709 90.27 42.81 80.93
N ALA A 710 90.87 41.75 81.47
CA ALA A 710 90.70 40.39 81.00
C ALA A 710 89.24 39.91 81.17
N GLU A 711 88.56 40.33 82.24
CA GLU A 711 87.11 40.12 82.42
C GLU A 711 86.29 40.87 81.35
N LEU A 712 86.70 42.09 80.97
CA LEU A 712 86.04 42.85 79.90
C LEU A 712 86.27 42.22 78.51
N GLU A 713 87.49 41.79 78.22
CA GLU A 713 87.87 41.10 76.98
C GLU A 713 87.20 39.72 76.89
N SER A 714 87.08 39.00 78.00
CA SER A 714 86.31 37.75 78.11
C SER A 714 84.81 37.95 77.87
N LEU A 715 84.21 39.03 78.38
CA LEU A 715 82.79 39.35 78.17
C LEU A 715 82.51 39.83 76.73
N ILE A 716 83.48 40.44 76.06
CA ILE A 716 83.40 40.78 74.63
C ILE A 716 83.39 39.49 73.79
N LEU A 717 84.35 38.58 74.04
CA LEU A 717 84.40 37.27 73.38
C LEU A 717 83.11 36.45 73.60
N GLU A 718 82.59 36.40 74.82
CA GLU A 718 81.35 35.70 75.13
C GLU A 718 80.11 36.37 74.49
N SER A 719 80.18 37.67 74.14
CA SER A 719 79.16 38.35 73.35
C SER A 719 79.28 38.00 71.87
N GLU A 720 80.48 38.02 71.30
CA GLU A 720 80.74 37.68 69.90
C GLU A 720 80.37 36.23 69.57
N GLU A 721 80.62 35.28 70.48
CA GLU A 721 80.17 33.89 70.35
C GLU A 721 78.63 33.77 70.39
N LYS A 722 77.95 34.54 71.25
CA LYS A 722 76.48 34.56 71.33
C LYS A 722 75.88 35.20 70.08
N ASP A 723 76.46 36.27 69.55
CA ASP A 723 76.04 36.87 68.28
C ASP A 723 76.26 35.92 67.10
N ALA A 724 77.35 35.15 67.07
CA ALA A 724 77.56 34.09 66.08
C ALA A 724 76.51 32.97 66.18
N GLN A 725 76.11 32.57 67.39
CA GLN A 725 74.99 31.64 67.60
C GLN A 725 73.64 32.23 67.15
N ILE A 726 73.36 33.49 67.47
CA ILE A 726 72.14 34.19 67.03
C ILE A 726 72.10 34.27 65.49
N GLN A 727 73.20 34.62 64.83
CA GLN A 727 73.27 34.67 63.36
C GLN A 727 73.07 33.29 62.71
N THR A 728 73.61 32.22 63.28
CA THR A 728 73.41 30.86 62.74
C THR A 728 71.99 30.32 62.99
N LEU A 729 71.36 30.68 64.12
CA LEU A 729 69.95 30.41 64.36
C LEU A 729 69.04 31.22 63.41
N SER A 730 69.31 32.51 63.19
CA SER A 730 68.56 33.35 62.23
C SER A 730 68.70 32.89 60.77
N LYS A 731 69.82 32.25 60.40
CA LYS A 731 69.96 31.57 59.09
C LYS A 731 69.01 30.36 59.02
N LYS A 732 69.09 29.44 60.00
CA LYS A 732 68.20 28.26 60.10
C LYS A 732 66.72 28.63 60.13
N GLU A 733 66.35 29.72 60.80
CA GLU A 733 64.96 30.20 60.84
C GLU A 733 64.49 30.69 59.46
N ARG A 734 65.35 31.39 58.70
CA ARG A 734 65.05 31.79 57.32
C ARG A 734 64.90 30.58 56.39
N ASP A 735 65.79 29.59 56.49
CA ASP A 735 65.70 28.35 55.70
C ASP A 735 64.41 27.58 56.01
N LEU A 736 63.99 27.52 57.28
CA LEU A 736 62.73 26.90 57.69
C LEU A 736 61.51 27.70 57.20
N ARG A 737 61.53 29.03 57.29
CA ARG A 737 60.47 29.90 56.73
C ARG A 737 60.34 29.74 55.21
N GLU A 738 61.45 29.60 54.49
CA GLU A 738 61.42 29.29 53.06
C GLU A 738 60.86 27.90 52.76
N ARG A 739 61.28 26.86 53.49
CA ARG A 739 60.74 25.50 53.30
C ARG A 739 59.24 25.44 53.61
N ILE A 740 58.76 26.18 54.61
CA ILE A 740 57.33 26.34 54.90
C ILE A 740 56.62 27.11 53.77
N LYS A 741 57.23 28.16 53.21
CA LYS A 741 56.66 28.91 52.07
C LYS A 741 56.52 28.02 50.82
N ARG A 742 57.57 27.28 50.46
CA ARG A 742 57.58 26.34 49.33
C ARG A 742 56.59 25.18 49.54
N GLY A 743 56.51 24.67 50.78
CA GLY A 743 55.53 23.65 51.17
C GLY A 743 54.09 24.14 51.04
N ARG A 744 53.79 25.39 51.43
CA ARG A 744 52.47 25.99 51.23
C ARG A 744 52.13 26.13 49.74
N SER A 745 53.00 26.74 48.93
CA SER A 745 52.75 26.87 47.50
C SER A 745 52.56 25.51 46.80
N SER A 746 53.26 24.46 47.22
CA SER A 746 53.07 23.09 46.71
C SER A 746 51.76 22.44 47.17
N ASN A 747 51.17 22.91 48.27
CA ASN A 747 49.88 22.44 48.76
C ASN A 747 48.73 23.24 48.10
N ASP A 748 48.98 24.53 47.80
CA ASP A 748 48.06 25.40 47.08
C ASP A 748 47.93 24.99 45.61
N THR A 749 49.01 24.54 44.94
CA THR A 749 48.92 23.96 43.59
C THR A 749 48.17 22.63 43.57
N VAL A 750 48.47 21.69 44.48
CA VAL A 750 47.76 20.41 44.58
C VAL A 750 46.28 20.60 44.89
N ASN A 751 45.91 21.61 45.70
CA ASN A 751 44.52 21.98 45.92
C ASN A 751 43.87 22.55 44.65
N LEU A 752 44.58 23.34 43.85
CA LEU A 752 44.08 23.89 42.59
C LEU A 752 43.90 22.79 41.52
N GLU A 753 44.87 21.89 41.37
CA GLU A 753 44.81 20.71 40.49
C GLU A 753 43.66 19.78 40.89
N MET A 754 43.42 19.58 42.19
CA MET A 754 42.27 18.82 42.69
C MET A 754 40.95 19.53 42.42
N GLN A 755 40.90 20.86 42.54
CA GLN A 755 39.72 21.67 42.22
C GLN A 755 39.40 21.60 40.72
N GLU A 756 40.39 21.74 39.84
CA GLU A 756 40.23 21.65 38.39
C GLU A 756 39.82 20.23 37.96
N MET A 757 40.32 19.17 38.60
CA MET A 757 39.84 17.80 38.36
C MET A 757 38.39 17.58 38.84
N LEU A 758 37.98 18.18 39.96
CA LEU A 758 36.60 18.11 40.44
C LEU A 758 35.65 18.89 39.52
N ASP A 759 36.00 20.11 39.14
CA ASP A 759 35.22 20.94 38.22
C ASP A 759 35.10 20.25 36.84
N SER A 760 36.18 19.62 36.34
CA SER A 760 36.17 18.82 35.12
C SER A 760 35.28 17.57 35.23
N ALA A 761 35.32 16.86 36.38
CA ALA A 761 34.46 15.70 36.62
C ALA A 761 32.96 16.09 36.72
N ASP A 762 32.64 17.22 37.36
CA ASP A 762 31.28 17.77 37.39
C ASP A 762 30.83 18.25 36.00
N GLN A 763 31.75 18.74 35.17
CA GLN A 763 31.49 19.06 33.76
C GLN A 763 31.15 17.79 32.95
N GLU A 764 31.93 16.71 33.10
CA GLU A 764 31.64 15.41 32.47
C GLU A 764 30.31 14.81 32.96
N LEU A 765 29.99 14.92 34.26
CA LEU A 765 28.72 14.47 34.81
C LEU A 765 27.52 15.27 34.26
N GLN A 766 27.66 16.59 34.09
CA GLN A 766 26.65 17.42 33.42
C GLN A 766 26.48 17.05 31.95
N ASP A 767 27.57 16.83 31.22
CA ASP A 767 27.54 16.40 29.81
C ASP A 767 26.88 15.01 29.67
N LEU A 768 27.23 14.05 30.52
CA LEU A 768 26.59 12.73 30.56
C LEU A 768 25.10 12.82 30.93
N HIS A 769 24.72 13.70 31.86
CA HIS A 769 23.31 13.92 32.21
C HIS A 769 22.53 14.55 31.04
N SER A 770 23.12 15.52 30.33
CA SER A 770 22.52 16.12 29.13
C SER A 770 22.37 15.08 28.01
N GLN A 771 23.35 14.19 27.83
CA GLN A 771 23.29 13.09 26.87
C GLN A 771 22.22 12.07 27.23
N LEU A 772 22.03 11.74 28.52
CA LEU A 772 20.93 10.90 28.99
C LEU A 772 19.57 11.53 28.71
N GLN A 773 19.34 12.80 29.08
CA GLN A 773 18.10 13.51 28.75
C GLN A 773 17.85 13.59 27.23
N GLN A 774 18.90 13.76 26.43
CA GLN A 774 18.81 13.68 24.97
C GLN A 774 18.48 12.28 24.45
N ARG A 775 18.91 11.21 25.12
CA ARG A 775 18.54 9.83 24.76
C ARG A 775 17.11 9.52 25.16
N ASP A 776 16.68 9.93 26.35
CA ASP A 776 15.32 9.72 26.84
C ASP A 776 14.27 10.50 26.03
N SER A 777 14.56 11.75 25.66
CA SER A 777 13.70 12.52 24.75
C SER A 777 13.63 11.89 23.34
N LYS A 778 14.74 11.37 22.81
CA LYS A 778 14.77 10.61 21.53
C LYS A 778 14.01 9.29 21.63
N LEU A 779 14.10 8.57 22.77
CA LEU A 779 13.34 7.35 23.04
C LEU A 779 11.83 7.63 23.17
N LEU A 780 11.44 8.69 23.87
CA LEU A 780 10.05 9.13 23.97
C LEU A 780 9.48 9.55 22.62
N ALA A 781 10.25 10.30 21.81
CA ALA A 781 9.85 10.65 20.44
C ALA A 781 9.72 9.40 19.55
N SER A 782 10.66 8.46 19.63
CA SER A 782 10.59 7.19 18.89
C SER A 782 9.38 6.34 19.31
N ARG A 783 9.08 6.28 20.62
CA ARG A 783 7.95 5.52 21.17
C ARG A 783 6.61 6.16 20.83
N ARG A 784 6.52 7.49 20.73
CA ARG A 784 5.35 8.19 20.17
C ARG A 784 5.16 7.86 18.69
N ARG A 785 6.22 7.95 17.87
CA ARG A 785 6.18 7.53 16.45
C ARG A 785 5.76 6.07 16.29
N GLU A 786 6.24 5.18 17.17
CA GLU A 786 5.83 3.78 17.18
C GLU A 786 4.33 3.63 17.50
N GLN A 787 3.81 4.34 18.52
CA GLN A 787 2.39 4.36 18.85
C GLN A 787 1.52 4.94 17.72
N GLU A 788 1.96 6.02 17.06
CA GLU A 788 1.30 6.59 15.88
C GLU A 788 1.27 5.60 14.70
N LEU A 789 2.37 4.88 14.46
CA LEU A 789 2.45 3.85 13.42
C LEU A 789 1.58 2.63 13.76
N GLN A 790 1.54 2.20 15.02
CA GLN A 790 0.63 1.14 15.49
C GLN A 790 -0.84 1.54 15.33
N GLN A 791 -1.20 2.79 15.65
CA GLN A 791 -2.55 3.31 15.43
C GLN A 791 -2.91 3.39 13.94
N LYS A 792 -1.98 3.88 13.08
CA LYS A 792 -2.15 3.92 11.63
C LYS A 792 -2.30 2.51 11.04
N LEU A 793 -1.47 1.55 11.45
CA LEU A 793 -1.60 0.14 11.05
C LEU A 793 -2.93 -0.47 11.50
N GLN A 794 -3.38 -0.21 12.73
CA GLN A 794 -4.67 -0.71 13.21
C GLN A 794 -5.87 -0.04 12.49
N GLY A 795 -5.73 1.23 12.08
CA GLY A 795 -6.68 1.92 11.20
C GLY A 795 -6.75 1.30 9.81
N LEU A 796 -5.59 1.09 9.17
CA LEU A 796 -5.48 0.43 7.86
C LEU A 796 -6.00 -1.01 7.89
N GLN A 797 -5.71 -1.78 8.95
CA GLN A 797 -6.28 -3.14 9.12
C GLN A 797 -7.80 -3.12 9.23
N LYS A 798 -8.40 -2.13 9.92
CA LYS A 798 -9.85 -1.95 9.98
C LYS A 798 -10.45 -1.51 8.65
N ALA A 799 -9.76 -0.65 7.88
CA ALA A 799 -10.16 -0.27 6.54
C ALA A 799 -10.15 -1.49 5.59
N ILE A 800 -9.03 -2.22 5.53
CA ILE A 800 -8.87 -3.44 4.71
C ILE A 800 -9.93 -4.50 5.08
N ALA A 801 -10.20 -4.70 6.37
CA ALA A 801 -11.25 -5.63 6.81
C ALA A 801 -12.66 -5.17 6.37
N ASN A 802 -12.96 -3.88 6.49
CA ASN A 802 -14.22 -3.32 6.02
C ASN A 802 -14.36 -3.48 4.50
N ASP A 803 -13.36 -3.11 3.72
CA ASP A 803 -13.35 -3.22 2.25
C ASP A 803 -13.47 -4.68 1.80
N GLN A 804 -12.80 -5.62 2.47
CA GLN A 804 -12.98 -7.06 2.21
C GLN A 804 -14.43 -7.49 2.46
N THR A 805 -15.05 -7.12 3.59
CA THR A 805 -16.46 -7.48 3.83
C THR A 805 -17.44 -6.74 2.90
N LEU A 806 -17.06 -5.57 2.37
CA LEU A 806 -17.86 -4.83 1.39
C LEU A 806 -17.79 -5.53 0.02
N GLN A 807 -16.60 -5.93 -0.41
CA GLN A 807 -16.39 -6.72 -1.62
C GLN A 807 -17.07 -8.08 -1.53
N GLU A 808 -16.97 -8.81 -0.41
CA GLU A 808 -17.69 -10.08 -0.23
C GLU A 808 -19.22 -9.91 -0.33
N LYS A 809 -19.78 -8.82 0.22
CA LYS A 809 -21.22 -8.48 0.08
C LYS A 809 -21.58 -8.13 -1.36
N GLN A 810 -20.74 -7.41 -2.08
CA GLN A 810 -20.95 -7.10 -3.50
C GLN A 810 -20.86 -8.36 -4.37
N TYR A 811 -19.82 -9.19 -4.21
CA TYR A 811 -19.66 -10.45 -4.95
C TYR A 811 -20.79 -11.44 -4.67
N SER A 812 -21.20 -11.62 -3.40
CA SER A 812 -22.34 -12.48 -3.07
C SER A 812 -23.68 -11.92 -3.57
N GLY A 813 -23.86 -10.59 -3.57
CA GLY A 813 -24.98 -9.90 -4.20
C GLY A 813 -25.06 -10.14 -5.72
N HIS A 814 -23.96 -9.91 -6.45
CA HIS A 814 -23.87 -10.18 -7.88
C HIS A 814 -24.06 -11.66 -8.22
N LEU A 815 -23.49 -12.58 -7.42
CA LEU A 815 -23.68 -14.02 -7.60
C LEU A 815 -25.16 -14.41 -7.39
N SER A 816 -25.83 -13.84 -6.38
CA SER A 816 -27.27 -14.06 -6.15
C SER A 816 -28.13 -13.49 -7.29
N ALA A 817 -27.78 -12.32 -7.83
CA ALA A 817 -28.47 -11.72 -8.97
C ALA A 817 -28.31 -12.57 -10.25
N SER A 818 -27.08 -12.98 -10.57
CA SER A 818 -26.78 -13.88 -11.70
C SER A 818 -27.48 -15.24 -11.56
N GLN A 819 -27.51 -15.83 -10.35
CA GLN A 819 -28.24 -17.07 -10.11
C GLN A 819 -29.76 -16.91 -10.36
N LYS A 820 -30.37 -15.80 -9.93
CA LYS A 820 -31.79 -15.50 -10.21
C LYS A 820 -32.06 -15.26 -11.70
N GLN A 821 -31.14 -14.60 -12.41
CA GLN A 821 -31.20 -14.43 -13.86
C GLN A 821 -31.18 -15.81 -14.55
N HIS A 822 -30.17 -16.63 -14.28
CA HIS A 822 -30.07 -17.99 -14.83
C HIS A 822 -31.25 -18.90 -14.45
N GLU A 823 -31.82 -18.76 -13.24
CA GLU A 823 -33.03 -19.49 -12.88
C GLU A 823 -34.25 -19.06 -13.71
N SER A 824 -34.39 -17.76 -14.00
CA SER A 824 -35.46 -17.23 -14.85
C SER A 824 -35.28 -17.58 -16.33
N GLU A 825 -34.03 -17.55 -16.84
CA GLU A 825 -33.65 -18.05 -18.17
C GLU A 825 -33.98 -19.54 -18.31
N LEU A 826 -33.59 -20.37 -17.35
CA LEU A 826 -33.89 -21.81 -17.35
C LEU A 826 -35.40 -22.07 -17.27
N LYS A 827 -36.16 -21.28 -16.51
CA LYS A 827 -37.64 -21.32 -16.51
C LYS A 827 -38.22 -20.90 -17.87
N GLY A 828 -37.61 -19.93 -18.55
CA GLY A 828 -37.97 -19.52 -19.92
C GLY A 828 -37.71 -20.63 -20.95
N LEU A 829 -36.51 -21.20 -20.96
CA LEU A 829 -36.12 -22.32 -21.82
C LEU A 829 -36.99 -23.56 -21.56
N ALA A 830 -37.34 -23.86 -20.31
CA ALA A 830 -38.27 -24.94 -19.97
C ALA A 830 -39.66 -24.72 -20.60
N LYS A 831 -40.22 -23.51 -20.53
CA LYS A 831 -41.48 -23.14 -21.19
C LYS A 831 -41.38 -23.27 -22.71
N GLN A 832 -40.28 -22.80 -23.32
CA GLN A 832 -40.06 -22.94 -24.77
C GLN A 832 -39.98 -24.41 -25.20
N ILE A 833 -39.25 -25.26 -24.45
CA ILE A 833 -39.16 -26.70 -24.69
C ILE A 833 -40.53 -27.37 -24.55
N GLN A 834 -41.34 -26.97 -23.56
CA GLN A 834 -42.70 -27.48 -23.38
C GLN A 834 -43.62 -27.08 -24.55
N PHE A 835 -43.56 -25.83 -25.00
CA PHE A 835 -44.28 -25.34 -26.18
C PHE A 835 -43.88 -26.09 -27.45
N LEU A 836 -42.58 -26.27 -27.69
CA LEU A 836 -42.06 -27.02 -28.84
C LEU A 836 -42.50 -28.48 -28.81
N ARG A 837 -42.46 -29.16 -27.65
CA ARG A 837 -43.02 -30.51 -27.48
C ARG A 837 -44.51 -30.55 -27.82
N ALA A 838 -45.32 -29.61 -27.29
CA ALA A 838 -46.74 -29.52 -27.57
C ALA A 838 -47.07 -29.11 -29.02
N LYS A 839 -46.13 -28.46 -29.74
CA LYS A 839 -46.23 -28.21 -31.18
C LYS A 839 -45.92 -29.47 -31.98
N CYS A 840 -44.82 -30.16 -31.69
CA CYS A 840 -44.46 -31.43 -32.33
C CYS A 840 -45.54 -32.50 -32.13
N GLN A 841 -46.09 -32.63 -30.92
CA GLN A 841 -47.15 -33.60 -30.63
C GLN A 841 -48.44 -33.31 -31.44
N ARG A 842 -48.81 -32.03 -31.62
CA ARG A 842 -49.96 -31.65 -32.47
C ARG A 842 -49.70 -31.87 -33.96
N GLU A 843 -48.47 -31.65 -34.43
CA GLU A 843 -48.03 -32.01 -35.78
C GLU A 843 -48.05 -33.53 -36.00
N GLU A 844 -47.67 -34.32 -34.99
CA GLU A 844 -47.69 -35.78 -35.03
C GLU A 844 -49.11 -36.33 -35.07
N THR A 845 -50.04 -35.82 -34.23
CA THR A 845 -51.46 -36.21 -34.31
C THR A 845 -52.08 -35.80 -35.64
N PHE A 846 -51.87 -34.56 -36.11
CA PHE A 846 -52.39 -34.10 -37.39
C PHE A 846 -51.86 -34.93 -38.57
N ARG A 847 -50.60 -35.38 -38.53
CA ARG A 847 -50.05 -36.31 -39.52
C ARG A 847 -50.66 -37.72 -39.41
N ALA A 848 -50.96 -38.20 -38.21
CA ALA A 848 -51.68 -39.46 -38.03
C ALA A 848 -53.10 -39.38 -38.60
N ASP A 849 -53.82 -38.28 -38.35
CA ASP A 849 -55.16 -38.02 -38.88
C ASP A 849 -55.16 -37.88 -40.42
N LEU A 850 -54.15 -37.21 -41.00
CA LEU A 850 -53.95 -37.16 -42.45
C LEU A 850 -53.61 -38.54 -43.06
N VAL A 851 -52.87 -39.39 -42.35
CA VAL A 851 -52.62 -40.78 -42.78
C VAL A 851 -53.88 -41.63 -42.68
N TYR A 852 -54.68 -41.46 -41.62
CA TYR A 852 -55.95 -42.15 -41.43
C TYR A 852 -56.98 -41.76 -42.50
N THR A 853 -57.22 -40.47 -42.70
CA THR A 853 -58.14 -39.94 -43.73
C THR A 853 -57.69 -40.35 -45.13
N LYS A 854 -56.39 -40.27 -45.45
CA LYS A 854 -55.85 -40.82 -46.72
C LYS A 854 -56.13 -42.31 -46.87
N LYS A 855 -55.95 -43.12 -45.82
CA LYS A 855 -56.25 -44.56 -45.85
C LYS A 855 -57.74 -44.82 -46.07
N TRP A 856 -58.61 -44.02 -45.44
CA TRP A 856 -60.07 -44.12 -45.61
C TRP A 856 -60.52 -43.73 -47.02
N PHE A 857 -60.00 -42.63 -47.59
CA PHE A 857 -60.28 -42.26 -48.98
C PHE A 857 -59.75 -43.30 -49.98
N LEU A 858 -58.55 -43.86 -49.76
CA LEU A 858 -58.03 -44.96 -50.59
C LEU A 858 -58.92 -46.21 -50.49
N MET A 859 -59.46 -46.53 -49.32
CA MET A 859 -60.41 -47.63 -49.12
C MET A 859 -61.75 -47.37 -49.82
N GLN A 860 -62.27 -46.14 -49.79
CA GLN A 860 -63.45 -45.75 -50.60
C GLN A 860 -63.16 -45.87 -52.10
N VAL A 861 -62.03 -45.37 -52.57
CA VAL A 861 -61.62 -45.48 -53.98
C VAL A 861 -61.44 -46.94 -54.38
N GLU A 862 -60.92 -47.81 -53.51
CA GLU A 862 -60.85 -49.26 -53.76
C GLU A 862 -62.25 -49.90 -53.82
N MET A 863 -63.17 -49.47 -52.94
CA MET A 863 -64.57 -49.92 -52.96
C MET A 863 -65.28 -49.49 -54.25
N TYR A 864 -65.19 -48.22 -54.65
CA TYR A 864 -65.76 -47.75 -55.92
C TYR A 864 -65.11 -48.46 -57.12
N ASN A 865 -63.80 -48.71 -57.11
CA ASN A 865 -63.14 -49.51 -58.15
C ASN A 865 -63.59 -50.98 -58.16
N LYS A 866 -64.08 -51.52 -57.04
CA LYS A 866 -64.69 -52.87 -56.97
C LYS A 866 -66.12 -52.86 -57.48
N CYS A 867 -66.93 -51.86 -57.11
CA CYS A 867 -68.28 -51.67 -57.67
C CYS A 867 -68.22 -51.47 -59.18
N ASN A 868 -67.46 -50.47 -59.66
CA ASN A 868 -67.30 -50.21 -61.09
C ASN A 868 -66.82 -51.45 -61.87
N LYS A 869 -65.98 -52.32 -61.28
CA LYS A 869 -65.56 -53.59 -61.90
C LYS A 869 -66.64 -54.66 -61.90
N ALA A 870 -67.58 -54.65 -60.95
CA ALA A 870 -68.77 -55.49 -61.00
C ALA A 870 -69.78 -54.95 -62.01
N ASP A 871 -69.99 -53.64 -62.05
CA ASP A 871 -70.89 -52.96 -63.00
C ASP A 871 -70.41 -53.14 -64.46
N LEU A 872 -69.09 -53.04 -64.70
CA LEU A 872 -68.48 -53.33 -66.01
C LEU A 872 -68.68 -54.80 -66.42
N ARG A 873 -68.53 -55.75 -65.49
CA ARG A 873 -68.83 -57.17 -65.78
C ARG A 873 -70.31 -57.41 -66.06
N LEU A 874 -71.20 -56.73 -65.34
CA LEU A 874 -72.65 -56.80 -65.58
C LEU A 874 -73.00 -56.24 -66.97
N LEU A 875 -72.33 -55.17 -67.41
CA LEU A 875 -72.45 -54.64 -68.77
C LEU A 875 -71.89 -55.62 -69.82
N GLU A 876 -70.74 -56.26 -69.57
CA GLU A 876 -70.18 -57.32 -70.41
C GLU A 876 -71.12 -58.54 -70.51
N GLU A 877 -71.71 -58.98 -69.40
CA GLU A 877 -72.72 -60.05 -69.33
C GLU A 877 -74.02 -59.68 -70.08
N MET A 878 -74.40 -58.41 -70.10
CA MET A 878 -75.49 -57.88 -70.95
C MET A 878 -75.08 -57.63 -72.41
N GLY A 879 -73.86 -58.03 -72.82
CA GLY A 879 -73.37 -57.91 -74.20
C GLY A 879 -72.89 -56.51 -74.59
N ILE A 880 -72.83 -55.56 -73.65
CA ILE A 880 -72.33 -54.20 -73.86
C ILE A 880 -70.85 -54.17 -73.44
N THR A 881 -69.98 -54.73 -74.28
CA THR A 881 -68.52 -54.64 -74.07
C THR A 881 -68.05 -53.20 -74.30
N PRO A 882 -67.55 -52.48 -73.27
CA PRO A 882 -66.99 -51.15 -73.48
C PRO A 882 -65.68 -51.24 -74.26
N ASP A 883 -65.47 -50.36 -75.23
CA ASP A 883 -64.19 -50.28 -75.96
C ASP A 883 -63.07 -49.84 -75.00
N VAL A 884 -62.21 -50.79 -74.62
CA VAL A 884 -61.17 -50.61 -73.60
C VAL A 884 -59.95 -49.83 -74.14
N SER A 885 -60.06 -49.14 -75.28
CA SER A 885 -59.02 -48.28 -75.86
C SER A 885 -58.77 -46.96 -75.11
N PHE A 886 -58.73 -47.03 -73.78
CA PHE A 886 -58.26 -45.96 -72.91
C PHE A 886 -56.86 -45.50 -73.34
N ARG A 887 -56.81 -44.35 -74.01
CA ARG A 887 -55.55 -43.66 -74.32
C ARG A 887 -54.90 -43.21 -73.02
N GLU A 888 -54.00 -44.04 -72.49
CA GLU A 888 -53.06 -43.62 -71.45
C GLU A 888 -52.38 -42.32 -71.91
N ARG A 889 -52.60 -41.23 -71.17
CA ARG A 889 -51.94 -39.96 -71.46
C ARG A 889 -50.45 -40.11 -71.18
N LYS A 890 -49.68 -40.39 -72.23
CA LYS A 890 -48.21 -40.52 -72.19
C LYS A 890 -47.63 -39.42 -71.30
N PRO A 891 -46.83 -39.75 -70.27
CA PRO A 891 -46.38 -38.76 -69.30
C PRO A 891 -45.58 -37.67 -70.00
N SER A 892 -45.99 -36.41 -69.80
CA SER A 892 -45.30 -35.27 -70.39
C SER A 892 -43.85 -35.20 -69.88
N ILE A 893 -42.94 -34.71 -70.70
CA ILE A 893 -41.57 -34.36 -70.29
C ILE A 893 -41.60 -33.44 -69.05
N LYS A 894 -42.61 -32.56 -68.93
CA LYS A 894 -42.84 -31.73 -67.72
C LYS A 894 -43.17 -32.57 -66.48
N THR A 895 -43.99 -33.63 -66.62
CA THR A 895 -44.33 -34.56 -65.54
C THR A 895 -43.11 -35.37 -65.11
N VAL A 896 -42.34 -35.90 -66.07
CA VAL A 896 -41.10 -36.65 -65.80
C VAL A 896 -40.06 -35.74 -65.14
N GLY A 897 -39.87 -34.52 -65.64
CA GLY A 897 -38.97 -33.52 -65.03
C GLY A 897 -39.35 -33.17 -63.59
N LEU A 898 -40.64 -32.95 -63.31
CA LEU A 898 -41.13 -32.71 -61.95
C LEU A 898 -40.92 -33.94 -61.04
N MET A 899 -41.08 -35.17 -61.56
CA MET A 899 -40.81 -36.40 -60.81
C MET A 899 -39.32 -36.58 -60.50
N VAL A 900 -38.42 -36.24 -61.42
CA VAL A 900 -36.96 -36.24 -61.20
C VAL A 900 -36.56 -35.17 -60.17
N ILE A 901 -37.10 -33.95 -60.27
CA ILE A 901 -36.87 -32.88 -59.29
C ILE A 901 -37.38 -33.29 -57.89
N ALA A 902 -38.55 -33.91 -57.82
CA ALA A 902 -39.10 -34.43 -56.57
C ALA A 902 -38.20 -35.54 -55.97
N GLY A 903 -37.72 -36.49 -56.79
CA GLY A 903 -36.78 -37.53 -56.37
C GLY A 903 -35.48 -36.95 -55.80
N LEU A 904 -34.85 -36.02 -56.52
CA LEU A 904 -33.63 -35.33 -56.07
C LEU A 904 -33.87 -34.54 -54.77
N ARG A 905 -35.03 -33.89 -54.61
CA ARG A 905 -35.39 -33.17 -53.38
C ARG A 905 -35.60 -34.12 -52.20
N MET A 906 -36.26 -35.25 -52.42
CA MET A 906 -36.42 -36.31 -51.40
C MET A 906 -35.08 -36.92 -51.01
N GLN A 907 -34.18 -37.19 -51.96
CA GLN A 907 -32.85 -37.72 -51.71
C GLN A 907 -31.99 -36.76 -50.86
N LYS A 908 -31.98 -35.46 -51.18
CA LYS A 908 -31.31 -34.45 -50.35
C LYS A 908 -31.91 -34.35 -48.96
N MET A 909 -33.25 -34.40 -48.84
CA MET A 909 -33.93 -34.38 -47.54
C MET A 909 -33.63 -35.64 -46.71
N GLN A 910 -33.52 -36.81 -47.34
CA GLN A 910 -33.14 -38.07 -46.71
C GLN A 910 -31.70 -38.02 -46.19
N GLN A 911 -30.76 -37.45 -46.95
CA GLN A 911 -29.37 -37.25 -46.53
C GLN A 911 -29.28 -36.31 -45.31
N ALA A 912 -29.98 -35.17 -45.35
CA ALA A 912 -30.06 -34.24 -44.22
C ALA A 912 -30.69 -34.90 -42.97
N TRP A 913 -31.77 -35.68 -43.16
CA TRP A 913 -32.41 -36.42 -42.07
C TRP A 913 -31.51 -37.52 -41.48
N GLN A 914 -30.72 -38.22 -42.29
CA GLN A 914 -29.70 -39.16 -41.80
C GLN A 914 -28.61 -38.45 -40.98
N GLY A 915 -28.19 -37.25 -41.38
CA GLY A 915 -27.28 -36.41 -40.60
C GLY A 915 -27.85 -36.06 -39.23
N ASN A 916 -29.07 -35.51 -39.20
CA ASN A 916 -29.77 -35.17 -37.96
C ASN A 916 -30.05 -36.41 -37.07
N LYS A 917 -30.37 -37.56 -37.67
CA LYS A 917 -30.57 -38.81 -36.94
C LYS A 917 -29.28 -39.29 -36.26
N LYS A 918 -28.13 -39.23 -36.95
CA LYS A 918 -26.82 -39.53 -36.35
C LYS A 918 -26.49 -38.56 -35.20
N LEU A 919 -26.79 -37.27 -35.34
CA LEU A 919 -26.63 -36.28 -34.28
C LEU A 919 -27.52 -36.61 -33.07
N GLN A 920 -28.79 -36.95 -33.30
CA GLN A 920 -29.74 -37.34 -32.26
C GLN A 920 -29.29 -38.63 -31.54
N GLU A 921 -28.83 -39.64 -32.27
CA GLU A 921 -28.26 -40.87 -31.69
C GLU A 921 -27.02 -40.59 -30.84
N GLN A 922 -26.14 -39.68 -31.26
CA GLN A 922 -25.00 -39.23 -30.45
C GLN A 922 -25.41 -38.46 -29.20
N LEU A 923 -26.41 -37.57 -29.29
CA LEU A 923 -26.94 -36.81 -28.15
C LEU A 923 -27.62 -37.73 -27.14
N VAL A 924 -28.45 -38.68 -27.58
CA VAL A 924 -29.06 -39.71 -26.72
C VAL A 924 -27.97 -40.54 -26.05
N LYS A 925 -26.95 -41.01 -26.79
CA LYS A 925 -25.82 -41.78 -26.23
C LYS A 925 -25.01 -40.97 -25.20
N LYS A 926 -24.84 -39.65 -25.39
CA LYS A 926 -24.23 -38.75 -24.39
C LYS A 926 -25.12 -38.58 -23.16
N LEU A 927 -26.43 -38.36 -23.32
CA LEU A 927 -27.40 -38.24 -22.22
C LEU A 927 -27.49 -39.54 -21.40
N GLU A 928 -27.51 -40.70 -22.05
CA GLU A 928 -27.41 -42.00 -21.36
C GLU A 928 -26.09 -42.16 -20.63
N GLY A 929 -24.98 -41.73 -21.23
CA GLY A 929 -23.66 -41.71 -20.58
C GLY A 929 -23.64 -40.83 -19.32
N MET A 930 -24.23 -39.64 -19.38
CA MET A 930 -24.39 -38.75 -18.23
C MET A 930 -25.31 -39.36 -17.17
N ARG A 931 -26.45 -39.92 -17.55
CA ARG A 931 -27.40 -40.58 -16.64
C ARG A 931 -26.79 -41.80 -15.95
N ARG A 932 -25.96 -42.59 -16.66
CA ARG A 932 -25.16 -43.68 -16.09
C ARG A 932 -24.07 -43.18 -15.13
N ARG A 933 -23.44 -42.03 -15.41
CA ARG A 933 -22.48 -41.39 -14.47
C ARG A 933 -23.19 -40.86 -13.21
N GLN A 934 -24.34 -40.18 -13.34
CA GLN A 934 -25.15 -39.75 -12.20
C GLN A 934 -25.61 -40.93 -11.33
N GLY A 935 -26.09 -42.02 -11.96
CA GLY A 935 -26.48 -43.24 -11.25
C GLY A 935 -25.32 -43.89 -10.47
N LYS A 936 -24.10 -43.86 -11.01
CA LYS A 936 -22.91 -44.32 -10.27
C LYS A 936 -22.48 -43.36 -9.16
N GLY A 937 -22.56 -42.04 -9.36
CA GLY A 937 -22.28 -41.05 -8.31
C GLY A 937 -23.20 -41.21 -7.10
N SER A 938 -24.50 -41.43 -7.33
CA SER A 938 -25.47 -41.70 -6.25
C SER A 938 -25.29 -43.04 -5.53
N ALA A 939 -24.44 -43.94 -6.05
CA ALA A 939 -24.13 -45.24 -5.44
C ALA A 939 -22.80 -45.24 -4.68
N ALA A 940 -22.01 -44.16 -4.74
CA ALA A 940 -20.80 -43.95 -3.95
C ALA A 940 -21.04 -43.02 -2.74
N LEU A 941 -22.32 -42.76 -2.41
CA LEU A 941 -22.81 -41.89 -1.34
C LEU A 941 -23.91 -42.62 -0.51
N ARG A 942 -23.71 -43.93 -0.32
CA ARG A 942 -24.48 -44.83 0.55
C ARG A 942 -23.54 -45.88 1.13
#